data_AF-A0A951GRD9-F1
#
_entry.id   AF-A0A951GRD9-F1
#
_cell.length_a   1.000
_cell.length_b   1.000
_cell.length_c   1.000
_cell.angle_alpha   90.00
_cell.angle_beta   90.00
_cell.angle_gamma   90.00
#
_symmetry.space_group_name_H-M   'P 1'
#
loop_
_entity.id
_entity.type
_entity.pdbx_description
1 polymer ?
#
loop_
_entity_poly.entity_id
_entity_poly.type
_entity_poly.pdbx_seq_one_letter_code
_entity_poly.pdbx_strand_id
1 'polypeptide(L)'
;MSNKTPFPLGAFLNSPDGTDPSAETAYQVNYNSFVQLMGTAPAYIDSYIDYGQPISDWVSNASFQAWSTAVTPGASNAIPVIGLPMASTAAGSETPDQFFKDFASGKYDSVINSSVEAWAVCGFKTQYWRPGWEFNLSSSASFATSDPQTQSDWIAAFQHIYTELHQSAQQYGVNLQVLWNPSETNWSNAGSTLGLYPGNNYTDCIAVDVYADMYPYSLYDWGIGKTDTSFQQWAANPLNVEHYLQDPAATQWTLDGSGGRSISLAQLISLAKQDGKPIAIAEAGAGNSAGGTDNTDDPAFVNWLAAELRSSNVTVEFVNIWDSNAGGSYEFSQAGDGKPNEAAAWAADFGAGAPSGPQTPTVAITAQTLAQDTGASATDLVTSIGAVTLAGTVSGYNGMVVEVLDGTTLLGNATVTGSGTWSYTTTLAAGSHSLYALAIDPLFETATSDTQPTITVETTPPTVAISSQNFTQATGAVALTGTLAGASGTTVEIVDGTSVLGNATLNNNGGWSYSTVLSSGSHTLHALAVDLAGNSGVSANEPQVVGLDGFTVNGSVITVQSTPALIASDEAIFNNAFGTSYNLSFVIADVAAADATSIAAQPNVTSLTVSDTANDVLNNITALQSITPQVLSIYLTDGGTPLLATNEAAFLDNLTAFNKIVSAHTVQVLDVRAADAPVVLSQPNVTSISIDATVDTIQANLGTWLQDQHSQPVAVINIADGASIVGFSIAGTLSGYASILSPVVADYSNILDRQVDPAGLISWASQLADGMPIWQLRADLATSPEAQSDLEGLYQTVLGRSADLGGLAGWTGLLGTNLSLAEVRADLATAPEAQSDLEGLYQTVLGRSADLGGLAGWTSLLGTNLSLADVRADLATSPEAQSDLEGLYQTVLGRSADLGGLAGWTGLLSTRLSLANIRTDLATSVEAQGDLTAIFRNVEGRPPGIAELMGTEGLLAANGASLGSVEASLSHNGPSGFATITPSTGNATVAASAGPEVFDFTSIAFGYDTITGFNAAQDTIALTQARAENFATLEANITGINGGALITLDASHSILLSGVAPSSLAAPNFRFV
;
A
#
# COMPACT_ATOMS: atom_id res chain seq x y z
N MET A 1 32.93 6.06 38.61
CA MET A 1 31.83 5.96 37.64
C MET A 1 30.96 4.79 38.10
N SER A 2 29.82 5.08 38.73
CA SER A 2 28.88 4.04 39.16
C SER A 2 28.29 3.35 37.93
N ASN A 3 28.16 2.02 37.95
CA ASN A 3 27.41 1.22 36.97
C ASN A 3 25.94 1.68 36.91
N LYS A 4 25.63 2.74 36.15
CA LYS A 4 24.26 3.16 35.86
C LYS A 4 23.95 2.74 34.42
N THR A 5 22.82 2.06 34.21
CA THR A 5 22.32 1.79 32.86
C THR A 5 21.81 3.12 32.28
N PRO A 6 22.27 3.54 31.10
CA PRO A 6 21.72 4.73 30.44
C PRO A 6 20.30 4.47 29.94
N PHE A 7 19.50 5.52 29.78
CA PHE A 7 18.16 5.44 29.17
C PHE A 7 18.23 5.39 27.64
N PRO A 8 17.19 4.90 26.93
CA PRO A 8 17.18 4.88 25.46
C PRO A 8 17.26 6.29 24.85
N LEU A 9 18.17 6.48 23.90
CA LEU A 9 18.44 7.76 23.24
C LEU A 9 17.58 7.97 21.99
N GLY A 10 16.99 9.15 21.85
CA GLY A 10 16.48 9.65 20.57
C GLY A 10 17.18 10.95 20.15
N ALA A 11 17.05 11.33 18.88
CA ALA A 11 17.32 12.70 18.47
C ALA A 11 16.42 13.20 17.33
N PHE A 12 16.17 14.51 17.31
CA PHE A 12 15.86 15.27 16.11
C PHE A 12 17.15 15.89 15.57
N LEU A 13 17.51 15.59 14.32
CA LEU A 13 18.78 16.01 13.69
C LEU A 13 18.54 16.81 12.39
N ASN A 14 17.40 17.51 12.33
CA ASN A 14 16.71 17.99 11.13
C ASN A 14 16.05 16.86 10.31
N SER A 15 15.28 17.22 9.28
CA SER A 15 14.66 16.26 8.37
C SER A 15 15.66 15.79 7.30
N PRO A 16 15.77 14.47 7.03
CA PRO A 16 16.47 13.98 5.85
C PRO A 16 15.73 14.39 4.58
N ASP A 17 16.46 14.52 3.48
CA ASP A 17 15.91 14.84 2.16
C ASP A 17 16.65 14.01 1.11
N GLY A 18 16.13 12.82 0.83
CA GLY A 18 16.74 11.92 -0.15
C GLY A 18 16.66 12.43 -1.60
N THR A 19 15.94 13.54 -1.86
CA THR A 19 15.81 14.15 -3.19
C THR A 19 16.80 15.28 -3.44
N ASP A 20 17.31 15.95 -2.40
CA ASP A 20 18.40 16.93 -2.47
C ASP A 20 19.71 16.35 -1.87
N PRO A 21 20.69 15.98 -2.71
CA PRO A 21 21.97 15.44 -2.25
C PRO A 21 22.74 16.35 -1.27
N SER A 22 22.53 17.67 -1.33
CA SER A 22 23.20 18.62 -0.44
C SER A 22 22.58 18.62 0.96
N ALA A 23 21.24 18.59 1.02
CA ALA A 23 20.49 18.48 2.27
C ALA A 23 20.72 17.12 2.93
N GLU A 24 20.69 16.03 2.15
CA GLU A 24 21.01 14.68 2.66
C GLU A 24 22.45 14.59 3.20
N THR A 25 23.40 15.22 2.51
CA THR A 25 24.79 15.27 2.99
C THR A 25 24.89 16.03 4.32
N ALA A 26 24.17 17.15 4.46
CA ALA A 26 24.16 17.93 5.69
C ALA A 26 23.53 17.15 6.86
N TYR A 27 22.39 16.49 6.62
CA TYR A 27 21.75 15.63 7.59
C TYR A 27 22.66 14.46 8.00
N GLN A 28 23.29 13.78 7.04
CA GLN A 28 24.21 12.66 7.31
C GLN A 28 25.45 13.10 8.12
N VAL A 29 25.93 14.34 7.93
CA VAL A 29 27.00 14.93 8.74
C VAL A 29 26.55 15.13 10.18
N ASN A 30 25.34 15.65 10.41
CA ASN A 30 24.77 15.79 11.75
C ASN A 30 24.61 14.43 12.42
N TYR A 31 24.03 13.45 11.71
CA TYR A 31 23.87 12.07 12.19
C TYR A 31 25.21 11.44 12.61
N ASN A 32 26.23 11.51 11.75
CA ASN A 32 27.53 10.92 12.06
C ASN A 32 28.22 11.62 13.24
N SER A 33 28.07 12.94 13.35
CA SER A 33 28.66 13.72 14.45
C SER A 33 27.97 13.41 15.78
N PHE A 34 26.64 13.32 15.76
CA PHE A 34 25.85 12.87 16.90
C PHE A 34 26.27 11.47 17.37
N VAL A 35 26.33 10.48 16.46
CA VAL A 35 26.75 9.10 16.77
C VAL A 35 28.15 9.09 17.38
N GLN A 36 29.07 9.89 16.84
CA GLN A 36 30.45 9.97 17.34
C GLN A 36 30.50 10.53 18.76
N LEU A 37 29.70 11.54 19.07
CA LEU A 37 29.67 12.18 20.39
C LEU A 37 28.94 11.34 21.44
N MET A 38 27.82 10.74 21.07
CA MET A 38 27.02 9.90 21.97
C MET A 38 27.62 8.51 22.16
N GLY A 39 28.48 8.08 21.23
CA GLY A 39 29.09 6.73 21.24
C GLY A 39 28.11 5.61 20.85
N THR A 40 26.88 5.96 20.48
CA THR A 40 25.82 5.07 20.02
C THR A 40 24.97 5.78 18.97
N ALA A 41 24.33 5.01 18.08
CA ALA A 41 23.27 5.54 17.23
C ALA A 41 22.01 5.86 18.06
N PRO A 42 21.23 6.89 17.66
CA PRO A 42 19.93 7.13 18.25
C PRO A 42 19.02 5.92 18.01
N ALA A 43 18.32 5.48 19.05
CA ALA A 43 17.31 4.43 18.98
C ALA A 43 15.98 4.93 18.42
N TYR A 44 15.70 6.22 18.61
CA TYR A 44 14.50 6.91 18.16
C TYR A 44 14.89 8.10 17.29
N ILE A 45 14.11 8.39 16.26
CA ILE A 45 14.30 9.58 15.45
C ILE A 45 13.01 10.38 15.36
N ASP A 46 13.11 11.66 15.68
CA ASP A 46 11.95 12.54 15.63
C ASP A 46 11.70 13.04 14.21
N SER A 47 10.44 13.13 13.83
CA SER A 47 9.94 13.67 12.59
C SER A 47 8.55 14.24 12.83
N TYR A 48 8.06 15.09 11.95
CA TYR A 48 6.72 15.65 12.08
C TYR A 48 6.11 15.90 10.70
N ILE A 49 4.78 15.80 10.66
CA ILE A 49 4.01 16.26 9.51
C ILE A 49 3.96 17.79 9.56
N ASP A 50 4.29 18.44 8.45
CA ASP A 50 4.35 19.90 8.36
C ASP A 50 2.95 20.53 8.47
N TYR A 51 2.64 21.09 9.64
CA TYR A 51 1.38 21.79 9.90
C TYR A 51 1.23 23.10 9.11
N GLY A 52 2.31 23.60 8.49
CA GLY A 52 2.29 24.72 7.55
C GLY A 52 1.59 24.40 6.23
N GLN A 53 1.43 23.11 5.90
CA GLN A 53 0.76 22.63 4.69
C GLN A 53 -0.73 22.37 4.92
N PRO A 54 -1.58 22.50 3.88
CA PRO A 54 -2.98 22.07 3.97
C PRO A 54 -3.04 20.56 4.24
N ILE A 55 -4.10 20.12 4.93
CA ILE A 55 -4.26 18.71 5.33
C ILE A 55 -4.28 17.73 4.14
N SER A 56 -4.62 18.21 2.93
CA SER A 56 -4.52 17.41 1.69
C SER A 56 -3.11 16.91 1.41
N ASP A 57 -2.09 17.63 1.88
CA ASP A 57 -0.69 17.37 1.54
C ASP A 57 0.03 16.59 2.66
N TRP A 58 -0.65 16.33 3.78
CA TRP A 58 -0.06 15.66 4.94
C TRP A 58 0.36 14.21 4.66
N VAL A 59 -0.39 13.49 3.83
CA VAL A 59 -0.02 12.13 3.41
C VAL A 59 1.24 12.14 2.54
N SER A 60 1.35 13.10 1.62
CA SER A 60 2.53 13.29 0.78
C SER A 60 3.75 13.69 1.63
N ASN A 61 3.56 14.57 2.61
CA ASN A 61 4.60 14.96 3.54
C ASN A 61 5.06 13.78 4.41
N ALA A 62 4.15 12.98 4.97
CA ALA A 62 4.47 11.76 5.72
C ALA A 62 5.23 10.74 4.87
N SER A 63 4.79 10.51 3.62
CA SER A 63 5.46 9.63 2.65
C SER A 63 6.87 10.09 2.34
N PHE A 64 7.06 11.39 2.13
CA PHE A 64 8.38 11.96 1.87
C PHE A 64 9.33 11.78 3.06
N GLN A 65 8.87 12.07 4.29
CA GLN A 65 9.67 11.92 5.50
C GLN A 65 10.03 10.46 5.76
N ALA A 66 9.07 9.54 5.61
CA ALA A 66 9.29 8.11 5.75
C ALA A 66 10.31 7.59 4.75
N TRP A 67 10.15 7.91 3.46
CA TRP A 67 11.07 7.48 2.42
C TRP A 67 12.48 8.03 2.64
N SER A 68 12.59 9.34 2.91
CA SER A 68 13.89 9.99 3.15
C SER A 68 14.61 9.33 4.32
N THR A 69 13.91 9.09 5.44
CA THR A 69 14.48 8.41 6.62
C THR A 69 14.90 6.97 6.30
N ALA A 70 14.14 6.24 5.49
CA ALA A 70 14.44 4.86 5.13
C ALA A 70 15.67 4.73 4.22
N VAL A 71 15.89 5.68 3.31
CA VAL A 71 17.05 5.65 2.41
C VAL A 71 18.32 6.20 3.06
N THR A 72 18.21 6.95 4.16
CA THR A 72 19.38 7.47 4.88
C THR A 72 20.12 6.37 5.65
N PRO A 73 21.42 6.13 5.37
CA PRO A 73 22.23 5.15 6.08
C PRO A 73 22.26 5.37 7.61
N GLY A 74 21.81 4.37 8.35
CA GLY A 74 21.81 4.35 9.82
C GLY A 74 20.49 4.79 10.46
N ALA A 75 19.79 5.76 9.86
CA ALA A 75 18.50 6.24 10.36
C ALA A 75 17.36 5.23 10.16
N SER A 76 17.46 4.37 9.13
CA SER A 76 16.46 3.35 8.82
C SER A 76 16.24 2.27 9.88
N ASN A 77 17.10 2.18 10.89
CA ASN A 77 16.96 1.25 12.02
C ASN A 77 16.37 1.91 13.28
N ALA A 78 16.18 3.24 13.27
CA ALA A 78 15.59 3.96 14.39
C ALA A 78 14.06 3.84 14.38
N ILE A 79 13.45 3.95 15.56
CA ILE A 79 12.00 4.01 15.70
C ILE A 79 11.57 5.47 15.44
N PRO A 80 10.73 5.73 14.42
CA PRO A 80 10.23 7.08 14.17
C PRO A 80 9.25 7.51 15.26
N VAL A 81 9.50 8.70 15.80
CA VAL A 81 8.60 9.47 16.66
C VAL A 81 8.02 10.58 15.79
N ILE A 82 6.71 10.55 15.55
CA ILE A 82 6.03 11.28 14.47
C ILE A 82 5.04 12.25 15.09
N GLY A 83 5.30 13.55 14.93
CA GLY A 83 4.32 14.60 15.21
C GLY A 83 3.16 14.58 14.22
N LEU A 84 1.93 14.33 14.71
CA LEU A 84 0.70 14.45 13.91
C LEU A 84 -0.05 15.71 14.32
N PRO A 85 -0.09 16.75 13.46
CA PRO A 85 -0.79 17.96 13.82
C PRO A 85 -2.29 17.69 13.93
N MET A 86 -2.96 18.36 14.86
CA MET A 86 -4.41 18.32 14.98
C MET A 86 -5.07 19.58 14.41
N ALA A 87 -4.30 20.43 13.73
CA ALA A 87 -4.77 21.58 12.96
C ALA A 87 -3.68 22.04 11.97
N SER A 88 -4.08 22.64 10.85
CA SER A 88 -3.18 23.27 9.86
C SER A 88 -3.15 24.79 10.02
N THR A 89 -1.99 25.39 9.80
CA THR A 89 -1.80 26.85 9.72
C THR A 89 -1.74 27.37 8.28
N ALA A 90 -1.96 26.52 7.28
CA ALA A 90 -1.95 26.93 5.88
C ALA A 90 -3.00 28.01 5.59
N ALA A 91 -2.72 28.90 4.63
CA ALA A 91 -3.65 29.97 4.27
C ALA A 91 -5.00 29.41 3.81
N GLY A 92 -6.09 29.87 4.43
CA GLY A 92 -7.45 29.38 4.13
C GLY A 92 -7.90 28.17 4.95
N SER A 93 -7.07 27.67 5.87
CA SER A 93 -7.43 26.59 6.78
C SER A 93 -8.54 26.98 7.76
N GLU A 94 -9.27 25.97 8.23
CA GLU A 94 -10.29 26.12 9.26
C GLU A 94 -9.66 26.51 10.62
N THR A 95 -10.49 26.90 11.59
CA THR A 95 -10.00 27.16 12.96
C THR A 95 -9.58 25.85 13.63
N PRO A 96 -8.60 25.85 14.57
CA PRO A 96 -8.21 24.64 15.30
C PRO A 96 -9.39 23.89 15.93
N ASP A 97 -10.34 24.61 16.53
CA ASP A 97 -11.57 24.04 17.10
C ASP A 97 -12.42 23.26 16.09
N GLN A 98 -12.45 23.70 14.83
CA GLN A 98 -13.17 23.01 13.77
C GLN A 98 -12.40 21.76 13.32
N PHE A 99 -11.07 21.82 13.22
CA PHE A 99 -10.28 20.62 12.97
C PHE A 99 -10.49 19.55 14.05
N PHE A 100 -10.56 19.93 15.32
CA PHE A 100 -10.82 18.96 16.40
C PHE A 100 -12.18 18.26 16.21
N LYS A 101 -13.25 19.01 15.90
CA LYS A 101 -14.56 18.42 15.58
C LYS A 101 -14.51 17.48 14.39
N ASP A 102 -13.76 17.87 13.38
CA ASP A 102 -13.65 17.11 12.14
C ASP A 102 -12.87 15.81 12.34
N PHE A 103 -11.76 15.84 13.09
CA PHE A 103 -11.07 14.64 13.56
C PHE A 103 -11.99 13.76 14.41
N ALA A 104 -12.69 14.32 15.40
CA ALA A 104 -13.62 13.57 16.24
C ALA A 104 -14.79 12.95 15.45
N SER A 105 -15.12 13.49 14.28
CA SER A 105 -16.17 12.96 13.39
C SER A 105 -15.69 11.91 12.39
N GLY A 106 -14.38 11.68 12.30
CA GLY A 106 -13.75 10.79 11.33
C GLY A 106 -13.54 11.36 9.93
N LYS A 107 -13.66 12.69 9.75
CA LYS A 107 -13.50 13.35 8.43
C LYS A 107 -12.11 13.09 7.83
N TYR A 108 -11.10 12.89 8.67
CA TYR A 108 -9.69 12.77 8.27
C TYR A 108 -9.10 11.39 8.56
N ASP A 109 -9.92 10.36 8.76
CA ASP A 109 -9.45 9.00 9.06
C ASP A 109 -8.56 8.45 7.94
N SER A 110 -8.91 8.72 6.68
CA SER A 110 -8.08 8.33 5.53
C SER A 110 -6.69 8.97 5.58
N VAL A 111 -6.56 10.20 6.08
CA VAL A 111 -5.26 10.87 6.22
C VAL A 111 -4.43 10.17 7.29
N ILE A 112 -5.01 9.87 8.46
CA ILE A 112 -4.33 9.15 9.55
C ILE A 112 -3.86 7.78 9.05
N ASN A 113 -4.77 7.02 8.44
CA ASN A 113 -4.49 5.68 7.94
C ASN A 113 -3.39 5.67 6.88
N SER A 114 -3.46 6.57 5.88
CA SER A 114 -2.45 6.66 4.83
C SER A 114 -1.11 7.18 5.36
N SER A 115 -1.09 8.02 6.40
CA SER A 115 0.16 8.43 7.04
C SER A 115 0.82 7.28 7.82
N VAL A 116 0.07 6.39 8.46
CA VAL A 116 0.61 5.16 9.08
C VAL A 116 1.14 4.21 8.01
N GLU A 117 0.39 4.03 6.91
CA GLU A 117 0.80 3.24 5.76
C GLU A 117 2.14 3.71 5.19
N ALA A 118 2.28 5.03 5.00
CA ALA A 118 3.47 5.65 4.44
C ALA A 118 4.76 5.25 5.17
N TRP A 119 4.74 5.28 6.50
CA TRP A 119 5.88 4.80 7.31
C TRP A 119 6.02 3.27 7.27
N ALA A 120 4.90 2.53 7.27
CA ALA A 120 4.89 1.08 7.27
C ALA A 120 5.46 0.45 5.98
N VAL A 121 5.20 1.06 4.82
CA VAL A 121 5.71 0.60 3.51
C VAL A 121 7.20 0.92 3.33
N CYS A 122 7.71 1.94 4.02
CA CYS A 122 9.14 2.26 4.08
C CYS A 122 9.92 1.36 5.06
N GLY A 123 9.26 0.36 5.67
CA GLY A 123 9.90 -0.62 6.55
C GLY A 123 9.82 -0.31 8.04
N PHE A 124 9.23 0.83 8.44
CA PHE A 124 9.09 1.18 9.84
C PHE A 124 7.88 0.47 10.46
N LYS A 125 8.14 -0.74 10.98
CA LYS A 125 7.14 -1.60 11.64
C LYS A 125 6.93 -1.30 13.12
N THR A 126 7.69 -0.36 13.69
CA THR A 126 7.40 0.23 15.01
C THR A 126 7.31 1.74 14.84
N GLN A 127 6.24 2.37 15.35
CA GLN A 127 5.98 3.80 15.13
C GLN A 127 5.40 4.46 16.39
N TYR A 128 5.87 5.65 16.72
CA TYR A 128 5.43 6.40 17.88
C TYR A 128 4.78 7.69 17.40
N TRP A 129 3.53 7.94 17.75
CA TRP A 129 2.77 9.07 17.22
C TRP A 129 2.44 10.06 18.34
N ARG A 130 2.63 11.36 18.07
CA ARG A 130 2.40 12.48 18.99
C ARG A 130 1.27 13.38 18.46
N PRO A 131 -0.02 13.02 18.65
CA PRO A 131 -1.12 13.86 18.17
C PRO A 131 -1.18 15.19 18.92
N GLY A 132 -1.17 16.28 18.17
CA GLY A 132 -1.35 17.63 18.71
C GLY A 132 -0.34 18.00 19.79
N TRP A 133 0.93 17.62 19.61
CA TRP A 133 2.00 17.93 20.56
C TRP A 133 2.02 19.42 20.94
N GLU A 134 2.43 19.70 22.18
CA GLU A 134 2.44 21.04 22.78
C GLU A 134 1.10 21.79 22.71
N PHE A 135 -0.03 21.06 22.73
CA PHE A 135 -1.38 21.66 22.71
C PHE A 135 -1.64 22.69 23.81
N ASN A 136 -0.82 22.74 24.86
CA ASN A 136 -0.89 23.71 25.95
C ASN A 136 -0.06 24.99 25.72
N LEU A 137 0.54 25.17 24.54
CA LEU A 137 1.20 26.40 24.10
C LEU A 137 0.34 27.18 23.10
N SER A 138 0.18 28.49 23.31
CA SER A 138 -0.62 29.36 22.41
C SER A 138 0.01 29.54 21.04
N SER A 139 1.29 29.21 20.90
CA SER A 139 2.02 29.19 19.64
C SER A 139 1.87 27.87 18.88
N SER A 140 1.39 26.80 19.52
CA SER A 140 1.15 25.52 18.84
C SER A 140 -0.01 25.64 17.86
N ALA A 141 0.13 25.03 16.69
CA ALA A 141 -0.96 24.92 15.71
C ALA A 141 -2.18 24.21 16.33
N SER A 142 -1.94 23.25 17.23
CA SER A 142 -2.96 22.42 17.87
C SER A 142 -3.39 22.95 19.25
N PHE A 143 -3.28 24.27 19.46
CA PHE A 143 -3.58 24.89 20.75
C PHE A 143 -5.02 24.60 21.22
N ALA A 144 -5.16 23.92 22.36
CA ALA A 144 -6.46 23.51 22.92
C ALA A 144 -7.25 24.63 23.62
N THR A 145 -6.71 25.85 23.66
CA THR A 145 -7.32 27.05 24.25
C THR A 145 -7.71 26.93 25.75
N SER A 146 -8.28 28.00 26.31
CA SER A 146 -8.86 27.99 27.67
C SER A 146 -10.39 27.79 27.67
N ASP A 147 -11.01 27.67 26.49
CA ASP A 147 -12.45 27.49 26.36
C ASP A 147 -12.85 26.03 26.65
N PRO A 148 -13.80 25.77 27.57
CA PRO A 148 -14.18 24.41 27.92
C PRO A 148 -14.74 23.57 26.77
N GLN A 149 -15.39 24.18 25.78
CA GLN A 149 -15.95 23.44 24.65
C GLN A 149 -14.83 22.99 23.72
N THR A 150 -13.91 23.89 23.36
CA THR A 150 -12.73 23.54 22.55
C THR A 150 -11.85 22.49 23.23
N GLN A 151 -11.72 22.53 24.55
CA GLN A 151 -11.02 21.48 25.31
C GLN A 151 -11.73 20.12 25.21
N SER A 152 -13.06 20.10 25.27
CA SER A 152 -13.83 18.87 25.08
C SER A 152 -13.70 18.34 23.65
N ASP A 153 -13.69 19.22 22.66
CA ASP A 153 -13.55 18.85 21.25
C ASP A 153 -12.14 18.31 20.97
N TRP A 154 -11.11 18.91 21.58
CA TRP A 154 -9.73 18.40 21.53
C TRP A 154 -9.59 16.99 22.12
N ILE A 155 -10.20 16.74 23.30
CA ILE A 155 -10.19 15.40 23.91
C ILE A 155 -10.89 14.38 22.99
N ALA A 156 -12.05 14.74 22.45
CA ALA A 156 -12.78 13.86 21.53
C ALA A 156 -11.97 13.55 20.26
N ALA A 157 -11.28 14.55 19.72
CA ALA A 157 -10.39 14.40 18.58
C ALA A 157 -9.22 13.46 18.90
N PHE A 158 -8.55 13.64 20.04
CA PHE A 158 -7.43 12.79 20.45
C PHE A 158 -7.89 11.33 20.64
N GLN A 159 -9.04 11.10 21.28
CA GLN A 159 -9.58 9.75 21.48
C GLN A 159 -9.92 9.05 20.16
N HIS A 160 -10.45 9.80 19.19
CA HIS A 160 -10.72 9.29 17.84
C HIS A 160 -9.42 8.97 17.09
N ILE A 161 -8.46 9.90 17.09
CA ILE A 161 -7.14 9.71 16.47
C ILE A 161 -6.42 8.49 17.07
N TYR A 162 -6.44 8.33 18.40
CA TYR A 162 -5.88 7.14 19.06
C TYR A 162 -6.48 5.85 18.50
N THR A 163 -7.82 5.84 18.39
CA THR A 163 -8.57 4.68 17.92
C THR A 163 -8.23 4.37 16.47
N GLU A 164 -8.14 5.39 15.61
CA GLU A 164 -7.80 5.23 14.20
C GLU A 164 -6.34 4.78 14.01
N LEU A 165 -5.37 5.41 14.69
CA LEU A 165 -3.96 5.02 14.63
C LEU A 165 -3.76 3.54 14.98
N HIS A 166 -4.43 3.04 16.01
CA HIS A 166 -4.37 1.61 16.39
C HIS A 166 -5.09 0.68 15.40
N GLN A 167 -6.16 1.15 14.75
CA GLN A 167 -6.80 0.39 13.66
C GLN A 167 -5.88 0.30 12.44
N SER A 168 -5.29 1.41 12.01
CA SER A 168 -4.31 1.44 10.92
C SER A 168 -3.09 0.58 11.26
N ALA A 169 -2.62 0.62 12.50
CA ALA A 169 -1.50 -0.21 12.95
C ALA A 169 -1.78 -1.71 12.79
N GLN A 170 -2.98 -2.16 13.16
CA GLN A 170 -3.42 -3.55 12.95
C GLN A 170 -3.49 -3.90 11.46
N GLN A 171 -3.99 -2.98 10.63
CA GLN A 171 -4.09 -3.16 9.18
C GLN A 171 -2.72 -3.34 8.51
N TYR A 172 -1.70 -2.59 8.95
CA TYR A 172 -0.37 -2.57 8.33
C TYR A 172 0.69 -3.40 9.06
N GLY A 173 0.31 -4.12 10.12
CA GLY A 173 1.22 -4.92 10.94
C GLY A 173 2.30 -4.06 11.62
N VAL A 174 1.90 -2.91 12.16
CA VAL A 174 2.78 -1.96 12.85
C VAL A 174 2.56 -2.07 14.35
N ASN A 175 3.64 -2.13 15.12
CA ASN A 175 3.63 -1.91 16.55
C ASN A 175 3.62 -0.40 16.84
N LEU A 176 2.47 0.14 17.23
CA LEU A 176 2.26 1.58 17.35
C LEU A 176 2.09 2.00 18.81
N GLN A 177 2.65 3.15 19.19
CA GLN A 177 2.41 3.82 20.48
C GLN A 177 1.87 5.23 20.24
N VAL A 178 0.83 5.62 20.97
CA VAL A 178 0.27 6.99 20.94
C VAL A 178 0.65 7.74 22.21
N LEU A 179 1.29 8.91 22.01
CA LEU A 179 1.90 9.73 23.05
C LEU A 179 1.02 10.94 23.32
N TRP A 180 0.59 11.09 24.58
CA TRP A 180 -0.03 12.34 25.04
C TRP A 180 1.07 13.28 25.53
N ASN A 181 1.28 14.40 24.82
CA ASN A 181 2.49 15.20 24.93
C ASN A 181 2.22 16.70 25.13
N PRO A 182 2.06 17.15 26.38
CA PRO A 182 2.17 18.57 26.72
C PRO A 182 3.62 19.05 26.74
N SER A 183 3.80 20.37 26.63
CA SER A 183 5.02 21.08 27.02
C SER A 183 5.05 21.28 28.54
N GLU A 184 6.21 21.18 29.20
CA GLU A 184 6.34 21.39 30.65
C GLU A 184 5.88 22.80 31.07
N THR A 185 6.00 23.78 30.17
CA THR A 185 5.61 25.17 30.43
C THR A 185 4.28 25.49 29.76
N ASN A 186 3.32 26.09 30.47
CA ASN A 186 2.02 26.51 29.92
C ASN A 186 2.01 28.05 29.78
N TRP A 187 2.64 28.56 28.73
CA TRP A 187 2.75 29.99 28.43
C TRP A 187 1.44 30.68 28.03
N SER A 188 0.36 29.92 27.91
CA SER A 188 -0.84 30.30 27.17
C SER A 188 -2.07 30.56 28.02
N ASN A 189 -2.02 30.24 29.33
CA ASN A 189 -3.17 30.10 30.21
C ASN A 189 -4.24 29.10 29.70
N ALA A 190 -3.88 28.09 28.88
CA ALA A 190 -4.80 27.03 28.48
C ALA A 190 -5.16 26.16 29.68
N GLY A 191 -6.28 26.49 30.36
CA GLY A 191 -6.93 25.66 31.37
C GLY A 191 -6.00 24.92 32.33
N SER A 192 -6.45 23.74 32.79
CA SER A 192 -5.57 22.78 33.46
C SER A 192 -5.08 21.79 32.42
N THR A 193 -3.76 21.68 32.20
CA THR A 193 -3.20 20.70 31.24
C THR A 193 -3.61 19.26 31.57
N LEU A 194 -3.65 18.91 32.86
CA LEU A 194 -4.15 17.60 33.30
C LEU A 194 -5.64 17.39 32.99
N GLY A 195 -6.42 18.47 32.89
CA GLY A 195 -7.83 18.41 32.48
C GLY A 195 -8.02 18.03 31.00
N LEU A 196 -6.97 18.14 30.19
CA LEU A 196 -6.93 17.73 28.80
C LEU A 196 -6.37 16.31 28.61
N TYR A 197 -6.13 15.57 29.69
CA TYR A 197 -5.72 14.17 29.58
C TYR A 197 -6.85 13.34 28.97
N PRO A 198 -6.65 12.68 27.80
CA PRO A 198 -7.70 11.96 27.08
C PRO A 198 -8.14 10.67 27.78
N GLY A 199 -7.38 10.24 28.80
CA GLY A 199 -7.68 9.09 29.64
C GLY A 199 -6.81 7.88 29.35
N ASN A 200 -6.66 7.02 30.35
CA ASN A 200 -5.73 5.89 30.36
C ASN A 200 -5.92 4.88 29.20
N ASN A 201 -7.14 4.77 28.66
CA ASN A 201 -7.48 3.88 27.55
C ASN A 201 -7.10 4.44 26.18
N TYR A 202 -6.74 5.73 26.10
CA TYR A 202 -6.46 6.46 24.87
C TYR A 202 -5.06 7.07 24.89
N THR A 203 -4.13 6.49 25.65
CA THR A 203 -2.75 6.95 25.76
C THR A 203 -1.88 5.76 26.07
N ASP A 204 -0.86 5.49 25.26
CA ASP A 204 0.06 4.38 25.51
C ASP A 204 1.28 4.84 26.31
N CYS A 205 1.71 6.09 26.09
CA CYS A 205 2.82 6.71 26.78
C CYS A 205 2.50 8.16 27.13
N ILE A 206 2.90 8.58 28.34
CA ILE A 206 2.85 10.00 28.72
C ILE A 206 4.16 10.64 28.29
N ALA A 207 4.10 11.62 27.41
CA ALA A 207 5.26 12.32 26.89
C ALA A 207 5.33 13.76 27.40
N VAL A 208 6.51 14.38 27.34
CA VAL A 208 6.68 15.78 27.70
C VAL A 208 7.88 16.40 26.98
N ASP A 209 7.73 17.68 26.65
CA ASP A 209 8.80 18.50 26.10
C ASP A 209 9.40 19.35 27.23
N VAL A 210 10.72 19.20 27.46
CA VAL A 210 11.44 19.70 28.64
C VAL A 210 12.70 20.42 28.18
N TYR A 211 12.73 21.75 28.31
CA TYR A 211 13.85 22.59 27.86
C TYR A 211 14.52 23.34 29.01
N ALA A 212 15.84 23.50 28.94
CA ALA A 212 16.66 24.15 29.97
C ALA A 212 16.76 25.68 29.83
N ASP A 213 15.85 26.32 29.08
CA ASP A 213 15.90 27.74 28.74
C ASP A 213 15.75 28.61 29.97
N MET A 214 16.83 28.92 30.68
CA MET A 214 16.75 29.66 31.93
C MET A 214 16.23 31.10 31.71
N TYR A 215 14.91 31.26 31.63
CA TYR A 215 14.22 32.53 31.56
C TYR A 215 13.03 32.49 32.51
N PRO A 216 13.30 32.51 33.83
CA PRO A 216 12.26 32.34 34.83
C PRO A 216 11.23 33.46 34.69
N TYR A 217 9.95 33.13 34.89
CA TYR A 217 8.86 34.10 34.88
C TYR A 217 9.06 35.27 35.84
N SER A 218 9.86 35.07 36.89
CA SER A 218 10.30 36.12 37.78
C SER A 218 11.73 35.84 38.26
N LEU A 219 12.53 36.88 38.42
CA LEU A 219 13.84 36.80 39.07
C LEU A 219 13.72 36.71 40.60
N TYR A 220 12.69 36.04 41.12
CA TYR A 220 12.54 35.82 42.56
C TYR A 220 13.60 34.84 43.02
N ASP A 221 14.48 35.29 43.91
CA ASP A 221 15.51 34.47 44.53
C ASP A 221 14.94 33.73 45.74
N TRP A 222 14.96 32.41 45.65
CA TRP A 222 14.43 31.46 46.62
C TRP A 222 15.32 31.30 47.85
N GLY A 223 16.61 31.60 47.74
CA GLY A 223 17.55 31.55 48.86
C GLY A 223 17.48 32.76 49.79
N ILE A 224 17.12 33.94 49.28
CA ILE A 224 17.06 35.20 50.06
C ILE A 224 15.64 35.79 50.19
N GLY A 225 14.66 35.27 49.46
CA GLY A 225 13.26 35.68 49.52
C GLY A 225 12.98 37.07 48.96
N LYS A 226 13.68 37.47 47.89
CA LYS A 226 13.56 38.78 47.22
C LYS A 226 13.79 38.65 45.72
N THR A 227 13.34 39.63 44.94
CA THR A 227 13.63 39.70 43.51
C THR A 227 15.04 40.23 43.25
N ASP A 228 15.83 39.50 42.50
CA ASP A 228 17.13 39.94 42.01
C ASP A 228 17.00 40.93 40.86
N THR A 229 18.06 41.72 40.67
CA THR A 229 18.05 42.84 39.71
C THR A 229 18.50 42.45 38.31
N SER A 230 19.10 41.27 38.15
CA SER A 230 19.48 40.71 36.86
C SER A 230 19.39 39.18 36.86
N PHE A 231 19.26 38.62 35.66
CA PHE A 231 19.30 37.18 35.45
C PHE A 231 20.62 36.57 35.96
N GLN A 232 21.75 37.22 35.71
CA GLN A 232 23.06 36.72 36.17
C GLN A 232 23.16 36.64 37.70
N GLN A 233 22.53 37.59 38.41
CA GLN A 233 22.48 37.56 39.87
C GLN A 233 21.61 36.41 40.36
N TRP A 234 20.45 36.22 39.74
CA TRP A 234 19.51 35.15 40.05
C TRP A 234 20.08 33.75 39.77
N ALA A 235 20.68 33.54 38.60
CA ALA A 235 21.28 32.26 38.20
C ALA A 235 22.53 31.91 39.01
N ALA A 236 23.18 32.88 39.67
CA ALA A 236 24.34 32.63 40.54
C ALA A 236 23.98 31.88 41.84
N ASN A 237 22.71 31.82 42.22
CA ASN A 237 22.24 31.03 43.35
C ASN A 237 21.75 29.66 42.88
N PRO A 238 22.43 28.55 43.28
CA PRO A 238 22.05 27.20 42.84
C PRO A 238 20.62 26.80 43.19
N LEU A 239 20.04 27.32 44.28
CA LEU A 239 18.65 27.05 44.65
C LEU A 239 17.67 27.61 43.62
N ASN A 240 18.03 28.71 42.95
CA ASN A 240 17.19 29.29 41.91
C ASN A 240 17.19 28.43 40.66
N VAL A 241 18.36 27.90 40.27
CA VAL A 241 18.53 26.97 39.16
C VAL A 241 17.78 25.66 39.44
N GLU A 242 18.00 25.07 40.62
CA GLU A 242 17.35 23.82 41.03
C GLU A 242 15.82 23.95 41.04
N HIS A 243 15.31 25.04 41.60
CA HIS A 243 13.87 25.28 41.64
C HIS A 243 13.30 25.58 40.26
N TYR A 244 14.03 26.29 39.39
CA TYR A 244 13.60 26.54 38.02
C TYR A 244 13.47 25.26 37.20
N LEU A 245 14.43 24.33 37.34
CA LEU A 245 14.36 23.05 36.67
C LEU A 245 13.15 22.22 37.13
N GLN A 246 12.77 22.33 38.40
CA GLN A 246 11.59 21.63 38.93
C GLN A 246 10.27 22.33 38.55
N ASP A 247 10.25 23.65 38.61
CA ASP A 247 9.06 24.48 38.50
C ASP A 247 9.36 25.76 37.66
N PRO A 248 9.51 25.65 36.33
CA PRO A 248 9.99 26.75 35.48
C PRO A 248 9.05 27.95 35.43
N ALA A 249 7.75 27.74 35.72
CA ALA A 249 6.74 28.79 35.81
C ALA A 249 6.50 29.33 37.24
N ALA A 250 7.34 28.94 38.21
CA ALA A 250 7.20 29.43 39.57
C ALA A 250 7.42 30.94 39.69
N THR A 251 6.68 31.56 40.60
CA THR A 251 6.83 32.99 40.95
C THR A 251 6.75 33.17 42.45
N GLN A 252 7.07 34.36 42.94
CA GLN A 252 6.90 34.70 44.37
C GLN A 252 5.45 34.52 44.90
N TRP A 253 4.47 34.34 44.01
CA TRP A 253 3.06 34.12 44.35
C TRP A 253 2.58 32.68 44.13
N THR A 254 3.27 31.92 43.28
CA THR A 254 2.93 30.55 42.85
C THR A 254 4.18 29.69 42.89
N LEU A 255 4.44 29.05 44.03
CA LEU A 255 5.71 28.37 44.32
C LEU A 255 5.98 27.13 43.47
N ASP A 256 4.95 26.54 42.88
CA ASP A 256 4.96 25.31 42.08
C ASP A 256 4.43 25.57 40.65
N GLY A 257 4.32 26.84 40.26
CA GLY A 257 3.71 27.23 38.98
C GLY A 257 2.20 26.96 38.85
N SER A 258 1.53 26.43 39.89
CA SER A 258 0.14 25.92 39.87
C SER A 258 -0.95 26.96 39.59
N GLY A 259 -0.60 28.23 39.40
CA GLY A 259 -1.53 29.28 38.98
C GLY A 259 -2.06 29.15 37.55
N GLY A 260 -2.05 27.95 36.96
CA GLY A 260 -2.47 27.65 35.59
C GLY A 260 -1.39 27.90 34.52
N ARG A 261 -0.10 27.83 34.89
CA ARG A 261 1.02 28.30 34.05
C ARG A 261 2.10 27.27 33.75
N SER A 262 2.00 26.05 34.29
CA SER A 262 2.86 24.91 33.91
C SER A 262 2.21 23.57 34.28
N ILE A 263 2.76 22.50 33.70
CA ILE A 263 2.60 21.14 34.19
C ILE A 263 4.01 20.58 34.41
N SER A 264 4.42 20.38 35.66
CA SER A 264 5.80 19.97 35.92
C SER A 264 6.05 18.52 35.53
N LEU A 265 7.30 18.19 35.19
CA LEU A 265 7.71 16.80 34.96
C LEU A 265 7.31 15.87 36.13
N ALA A 266 7.39 16.36 37.37
CA ALA A 266 6.98 15.61 38.56
C ALA A 266 5.47 15.27 38.58
N GLN A 267 4.61 16.17 38.09
CA GLN A 267 3.17 15.92 37.97
C GLN A 267 2.90 14.86 36.90
N LEU A 268 3.60 14.90 35.77
CA LEU A 268 3.47 13.90 34.70
C LEU A 268 4.01 12.53 35.12
N ILE A 269 5.13 12.48 35.83
CA ILE A 269 5.63 11.25 36.47
C ILE A 269 4.59 10.69 37.44
N SER A 270 3.91 11.54 38.20
CA SER A 270 2.89 11.11 39.15
C SER A 270 1.67 10.54 38.43
N LEU A 271 1.24 11.16 37.32
CA LEU A 271 0.18 10.65 36.46
C LEU A 271 0.56 9.29 35.84
N ALA A 272 1.77 9.16 35.31
CA ALA A 272 2.28 7.92 34.74
C ALA A 272 2.31 6.77 35.75
N LYS A 273 2.73 7.04 36.99
CA LYS A 273 2.66 6.07 38.10
C LYS A 273 1.23 5.65 38.43
N GLN A 274 0.33 6.63 38.49
CA GLN A 274 -1.06 6.40 38.85
C GLN A 274 -1.74 5.48 37.84
N ASP A 275 -1.45 5.70 36.55
CA ASP A 275 -2.13 5.04 35.44
C ASP A 275 -1.36 3.82 34.89
N GLY A 276 -0.15 3.57 35.40
CA GLY A 276 0.70 2.44 35.01
C GLY A 276 1.30 2.59 33.61
N LYS A 277 1.55 3.82 33.18
CA LYS A 277 2.06 4.15 31.84
C LYS A 277 3.57 4.43 31.87
N PRO A 278 4.31 4.13 30.78
CA PRO A 278 5.66 4.62 30.59
C PRO A 278 5.66 6.16 30.41
N ILE A 279 6.85 6.74 30.59
CA ILE A 279 7.11 8.16 30.32
C ILE A 279 8.14 8.31 29.21
N ALA A 280 7.92 9.25 28.29
CA ALA A 280 8.88 9.68 27.28
C ALA A 280 9.23 11.14 27.48
N ILE A 281 10.49 11.51 27.25
CA ILE A 281 10.86 12.90 27.03
C ILE A 281 10.93 13.08 25.52
N ALA A 282 9.89 13.68 24.95
CA ALA A 282 9.70 13.75 23.52
C ALA A 282 10.59 14.80 22.87
N GLU A 283 10.87 15.88 23.59
CA GLU A 283 11.88 16.86 23.19
C GLU A 283 12.65 17.35 24.42
N ALA A 284 13.97 17.42 24.32
CA ALA A 284 14.82 18.05 25.32
C ALA A 284 16.03 18.76 24.71
N GLY A 285 16.38 19.91 25.26
CA GLY A 285 17.52 20.69 24.83
C GLY A 285 18.12 21.55 25.95
N ALA A 286 19.43 21.77 25.89
CA ALA A 286 20.14 22.71 26.75
C ALA A 286 20.96 23.71 25.91
N GLY A 287 20.65 25.01 26.06
CA GLY A 287 21.41 26.07 25.40
C GLY A 287 20.59 27.25 24.90
N ASN A 288 21.04 28.44 25.30
CA ASN A 288 20.71 29.82 24.90
C ASN A 288 19.29 30.38 25.11
N SER A 289 19.28 31.63 25.58
CA SER A 289 18.19 32.59 25.41
C SER A 289 18.53 33.54 24.25
N ALA A 290 17.52 34.15 23.65
CA ALA A 290 17.63 35.16 22.59
C ALA A 290 18.35 36.49 22.99
N GLY A 291 19.37 36.45 23.87
CA GLY A 291 20.05 37.60 24.46
C GLY A 291 21.59 37.52 24.53
N GLY A 292 22.22 36.42 24.09
CA GLY A 292 23.69 36.35 23.97
C GLY A 292 24.47 36.36 25.28
N THR A 293 23.86 35.92 26.38
CA THR A 293 24.56 35.69 27.66
C THR A 293 24.38 34.23 28.08
N ASP A 294 25.13 33.37 27.40
CA ASP A 294 25.16 31.93 27.55
C ASP A 294 25.85 31.45 28.85
N ASN A 295 25.48 30.26 29.32
CA ASN A 295 26.33 29.34 30.09
C ASN A 295 26.72 28.21 29.10
N THR A 296 27.73 28.42 28.26
CA THR A 296 29.05 27.79 28.38
C THR A 296 29.03 26.35 28.94
N ASP A 297 28.56 25.36 28.17
CA ASP A 297 28.86 23.93 28.41
C ASP A 297 28.58 23.43 29.84
N ASP A 298 27.29 23.40 30.23
CA ASP A 298 26.85 23.05 31.59
C ASP A 298 26.04 21.73 31.63
N PRO A 299 26.55 20.65 32.25
CA PRO A 299 25.83 19.39 32.35
C PRO A 299 24.73 19.39 33.44
N ALA A 300 24.47 20.49 34.13
CA ALA A 300 23.53 20.54 35.27
C ALA A 300 22.11 20.10 34.89
N PHE A 301 21.57 20.57 33.75
CA PHE A 301 20.25 20.17 33.27
C PHE A 301 20.16 18.67 32.99
N VAL A 302 21.12 18.14 32.23
CA VAL A 302 21.18 16.73 31.85
C VAL A 302 21.27 15.83 33.08
N ASN A 303 22.11 16.22 34.05
CA ASN A 303 22.26 15.51 35.32
C ASN A 303 20.97 15.54 36.15
N TRP A 304 20.27 16.68 36.20
CA TRP A 304 18.99 16.82 36.89
C TRP A 304 17.92 15.94 36.24
N LEU A 305 17.74 16.02 34.92
CA LEU A 305 16.75 15.22 34.19
C LEU A 305 17.00 13.72 34.42
N ALA A 306 18.26 13.30 34.29
CA ALA A 306 18.64 11.90 34.52
C ALA A 306 18.45 11.45 35.98
N ALA A 307 18.58 12.35 36.95
CA ALA A 307 18.31 12.06 38.36
C ALA A 307 16.81 11.94 38.62
N GLU A 308 16.02 12.86 38.08
CA GLU A 308 14.56 12.89 38.22
C GLU A 308 13.95 11.62 37.64
N LEU A 309 14.30 11.27 36.40
CA LEU A 309 13.83 10.07 35.73
C LEU A 309 14.23 8.78 36.45
N ARG A 310 15.45 8.69 37.00
CA ARG A 310 15.86 7.51 37.79
C ARG A 310 15.14 7.39 39.12
N SER A 311 14.89 8.53 39.77
CA SER A 311 14.15 8.57 41.04
C SER A 311 12.66 8.28 40.85
N SER A 312 12.16 8.46 39.61
CA SER A 312 10.77 8.26 39.26
C SER A 312 10.31 6.82 39.52
N ASN A 313 11.12 5.78 39.22
CA ASN A 313 10.65 4.38 39.21
C ASN A 313 9.45 4.14 38.27
N VAL A 314 9.35 4.95 37.21
CA VAL A 314 8.48 4.72 36.04
C VAL A 314 9.34 4.16 34.91
N THR A 315 8.76 3.37 34.02
CA THR A 315 9.44 2.96 32.79
C THR A 315 9.69 4.19 31.93
N VAL A 316 10.96 4.50 31.66
CA VAL A 316 11.34 5.57 30.73
C VAL A 316 11.49 4.94 29.36
N GLU A 317 10.64 5.36 28.44
CA GLU A 317 10.54 4.81 27.09
C GLU A 317 11.71 5.28 26.23
N PHE A 318 11.89 6.60 26.14
CA PHE A 318 13.02 7.23 25.50
C PHE A 318 13.21 8.67 26.00
N VAL A 319 14.39 9.22 25.71
CA VAL A 319 14.68 10.65 25.84
C VAL A 319 15.25 11.15 24.53
N ASN A 320 14.52 12.04 23.87
CA ASN A 320 14.82 12.53 22.55
C ASN A 320 15.40 13.95 22.61
N ILE A 321 16.60 14.11 22.06
CA ILE A 321 17.33 15.37 22.07
C ILE A 321 16.95 16.20 20.85
N TRP A 322 16.55 17.45 21.05
CA TRP A 322 16.26 18.38 19.95
C TRP A 322 17.52 19.15 19.54
N ASP A 323 18.24 18.63 18.55
CA ASP A 323 19.55 19.13 18.12
C ASP A 323 19.46 19.74 16.70
N SER A 324 18.95 20.99 16.61
CA SER A 324 18.63 21.68 15.34
C SER A 324 19.19 23.11 15.21
N ASN A 325 19.55 23.48 13.98
CA ASN A 325 20.06 24.79 13.55
C ASN A 325 18.96 25.76 13.09
N ALA A 326 17.74 25.28 12.82
CA ALA A 326 16.73 26.02 12.06
C ALA A 326 15.84 26.94 12.92
N GLY A 327 16.13 27.07 14.23
CA GLY A 327 15.28 27.86 15.14
C GLY A 327 15.89 28.27 16.48
N GLY A 328 16.99 27.66 16.95
CA GLY A 328 17.67 28.14 18.15
C GLY A 328 18.60 27.11 18.79
N SER A 329 19.86 27.52 19.01
CA SER A 329 20.51 27.50 20.34
C SER A 329 20.86 26.19 21.10
N TYR A 330 20.21 25.06 20.81
CA TYR A 330 20.36 23.79 21.56
C TYR A 330 21.41 22.84 21.00
N GLU A 331 22.11 23.24 19.95
CA GLU A 331 23.09 22.40 19.28
C GLU A 331 24.31 22.12 20.17
N PHE A 332 24.73 20.86 20.18
CA PHE A 332 26.03 20.45 20.72
C PHE A 332 26.71 19.34 19.90
N SER A 333 26.02 18.79 18.88
CA SER A 333 26.53 17.67 18.10
C SER A 333 27.63 18.03 17.12
N GLN A 334 27.89 19.32 16.89
CA GLN A 334 28.99 19.76 16.04
C GLN A 334 30.19 20.18 16.87
N ALA A 335 31.39 19.88 16.36
CA ALA A 335 32.65 20.26 17.02
C ALA A 335 32.82 21.78 17.20
N GLY A 336 32.04 22.60 16.48
CA GLY A 336 32.02 24.06 16.58
C GLY A 336 31.24 24.61 17.76
N ASP A 337 30.39 23.81 18.40
CA ASP A 337 29.41 24.28 19.40
C ASP A 337 30.02 24.49 20.78
N GLY A 338 31.18 23.86 21.06
CA GLY A 338 31.95 24.11 22.26
C GLY A 338 31.31 23.62 23.57
N LYS A 339 30.41 22.62 23.51
CA LYS A 339 29.70 22.02 24.66
C LYS A 339 30.09 20.55 24.99
N PRO A 340 31.38 20.22 25.18
CA PRO A 340 31.83 18.83 25.38
C PRO A 340 31.41 18.20 26.71
N ASN A 341 31.24 18.97 27.80
CA ASN A 341 30.80 18.44 29.09
C ASN A 341 29.31 18.10 29.08
N GLU A 342 28.49 18.91 28.42
CA GLU A 342 27.06 18.62 28.22
C GLU A 342 26.87 17.36 27.36
N ALA A 343 27.56 17.28 26.22
CA ALA A 343 27.55 16.10 25.36
C ALA A 343 27.99 14.83 26.10
N ALA A 344 29.02 14.94 26.96
CA ALA A 344 29.48 13.83 27.78
C ALA A 344 28.44 13.38 28.82
N ALA A 345 27.64 14.31 29.37
CA ALA A 345 26.54 13.97 30.27
C ALA A 345 25.40 13.25 29.53
N TRP A 346 25.02 13.74 28.35
CA TRP A 346 24.01 13.09 27.50
C TRP A 346 24.42 11.65 27.17
N ALA A 347 25.67 11.46 26.70
CA ALA A 347 26.21 10.13 26.42
C ALA A 347 26.25 9.22 27.66
N ALA A 348 26.62 9.75 28.83
CA ALA A 348 26.75 8.95 30.05
C ALA A 348 25.39 8.49 30.63
N ASP A 349 24.37 9.34 30.55
CA ASP A 349 23.08 9.11 31.20
C ASP A 349 21.98 8.60 30.25
N PHE A 350 22.10 8.88 28.96
CA PHE A 350 21.13 8.56 27.92
C PHE A 350 21.74 7.85 26.71
N GLY A 351 23.04 7.56 26.68
CA GLY A 351 23.71 6.89 25.56
C GLY A 351 23.45 5.38 25.45
N ALA A 352 22.29 4.88 25.90
CA ALA A 352 21.92 3.52 25.58
C ALA A 352 21.43 3.51 24.13
N GLY A 353 22.11 2.72 23.28
CA GLY A 353 21.51 2.31 22.02
C GLY A 353 20.17 1.61 22.27
N ALA A 354 19.42 1.36 21.20
CA ALA A 354 18.08 0.78 21.27
C ALA A 354 18.00 -0.34 22.33
N PRO A 355 16.96 -0.35 23.19
CA PRO A 355 16.84 -1.30 24.30
C PRO A 355 17.12 -2.71 23.80
N SER A 356 18.33 -3.21 24.09
CA SER A 356 18.87 -4.52 23.67
C SER A 356 18.23 -5.18 22.45
N GLY A 357 18.10 -4.49 21.31
CA GLY A 357 17.54 -5.03 20.06
C GLY A 357 16.19 -5.75 20.19
N PRO A 358 15.71 -6.35 19.10
CA PRO A 358 14.67 -7.35 19.20
C PRO A 358 15.12 -8.46 20.14
N GLN A 359 14.34 -8.79 21.17
CA GLN A 359 14.55 -10.09 21.79
C GLN A 359 14.18 -11.12 20.73
N THR A 360 15.20 -11.65 20.05
CA THR A 360 14.99 -12.72 19.08
C THR A 360 14.12 -13.77 19.74
N PRO A 361 12.92 -14.03 19.19
CA PRO A 361 12.01 -14.94 19.83
C PRO A 361 12.66 -16.31 19.99
N THR A 362 12.29 -17.00 21.04
CA THR A 362 12.75 -18.37 21.29
C THR A 362 11.53 -19.21 21.55
N VAL A 363 11.49 -20.41 20.96
CA VAL A 363 10.39 -21.35 21.16
C VAL A 363 10.94 -22.77 21.27
N ALA A 364 10.38 -23.52 22.22
CA ALA A 364 10.73 -24.91 22.43
C ALA A 364 9.48 -25.73 22.72
N ILE A 365 9.43 -26.93 22.15
CA ILE A 365 8.49 -27.97 22.59
C ILE A 365 9.17 -28.75 23.71
N THR A 366 8.52 -28.77 24.88
CA THR A 366 9.01 -29.46 26.08
C THR A 366 8.31 -30.80 26.32
N ALA A 367 7.14 -31.02 25.71
CA ALA A 367 6.42 -32.28 25.75
C ALA A 367 5.59 -32.52 24.48
N GLN A 368 5.65 -33.75 23.97
CA GLN A 368 4.76 -34.32 22.96
C GLN A 368 4.08 -35.53 23.60
N THR A 369 2.75 -35.51 23.71
CA THR A 369 2.01 -36.55 24.46
C THR A 369 0.79 -37.00 23.68
N LEU A 370 0.73 -38.29 23.37
CA LEU A 370 -0.48 -38.94 22.86
C LEU A 370 -1.52 -39.04 23.99
N ALA A 371 -2.78 -38.73 23.69
CA ALA A 371 -3.87 -38.90 24.65
C ALA A 371 -4.07 -40.38 25.02
N GLN A 372 -3.87 -41.26 24.04
CA GLN A 372 -3.79 -42.70 24.21
C GLN A 372 -2.87 -43.27 23.14
N ASP A 373 -1.87 -44.03 23.57
CA ASP A 373 -1.09 -44.88 22.68
C ASP A 373 -1.76 -46.27 22.63
N THR A 374 -2.38 -46.61 21.51
CA THR A 374 -3.09 -47.88 21.31
C THR A 374 -2.18 -48.99 20.82
N GLY A 375 -0.94 -48.66 20.44
CA GLY A 375 0.01 -49.60 19.88
C GLY A 375 0.56 -50.61 20.87
N ALA A 376 1.33 -51.57 20.34
CA ALA A 376 1.93 -52.64 21.14
C ALA A 376 3.07 -52.16 22.06
N SER A 377 3.58 -50.94 21.85
CA SER A 377 4.67 -50.34 22.60
C SER A 377 4.29 -48.92 23.01
N ALA A 378 4.48 -48.57 24.28
CA ALA A 378 4.12 -47.25 24.80
C ALA A 378 5.15 -46.14 24.45
N THR A 379 6.12 -46.42 23.57
CA THR A 379 7.24 -45.51 23.28
C THR A 379 7.61 -45.43 21.81
N ASP A 380 6.94 -46.16 20.91
CA ASP A 380 7.26 -46.13 19.48
C ASP A 380 6.48 -45.07 18.69
N LEU A 381 5.48 -44.43 19.33
CA LEU A 381 4.63 -43.39 18.75
C LEU A 381 3.83 -43.86 17.53
N VAL A 382 3.50 -45.16 17.49
CA VAL A 382 2.65 -45.76 16.46
C VAL A 382 1.29 -46.07 17.07
N THR A 383 0.25 -45.37 16.63
CA THR A 383 -1.08 -45.41 17.27
C THR A 383 -2.20 -45.41 16.23
N SER A 384 -3.36 -45.93 16.60
CA SER A 384 -4.59 -45.85 15.81
C SER A 384 -5.45 -44.64 16.18
N ILE A 385 -5.04 -43.86 17.19
CA ILE A 385 -5.74 -42.66 17.65
C ILE A 385 -4.78 -41.46 17.58
N GLY A 386 -5.03 -40.54 16.65
CA GLY A 386 -4.18 -39.37 16.41
C GLY A 386 -4.31 -38.22 17.42
N ALA A 387 -5.00 -38.40 18.55
CA ALA A 387 -5.19 -37.33 19.55
C ALA A 387 -3.87 -37.04 20.28
N VAL A 388 -3.37 -35.81 20.16
CA VAL A 388 -2.05 -35.38 20.67
C VAL A 388 -2.14 -34.03 21.37
N THR A 389 -1.33 -33.85 22.41
CA THR A 389 -1.09 -32.56 23.06
C THR A 389 0.40 -32.22 23.02
N LEU A 390 0.69 -30.98 22.64
CA LEU A 390 2.01 -30.37 22.70
C LEU A 390 2.03 -29.31 23.79
N ALA A 391 3.16 -29.23 24.51
CA ALA A 391 3.40 -28.18 25.48
C ALA A 391 4.83 -27.68 25.37
N GLY A 392 5.02 -26.39 25.61
CA GLY A 392 6.32 -25.76 25.40
C GLY A 392 6.49 -24.45 26.13
N THR A 393 7.62 -23.81 25.85
CA THR A 393 7.96 -22.47 26.32
C THR A 393 8.22 -21.56 25.14
N VAL A 394 7.89 -20.28 25.30
CA VAL A 394 8.18 -19.19 24.37
C VAL A 394 8.67 -17.99 25.18
N SER A 395 9.74 -17.33 24.72
CA SER A 395 10.24 -16.11 25.34
C SER A 395 10.75 -15.13 24.29
N GLY A 396 10.71 -13.84 24.60
CA GLY A 396 10.91 -12.74 23.66
C GLY A 396 10.01 -11.57 24.09
N TYR A 397 8.99 -11.29 23.28
CA TYR A 397 8.01 -10.23 23.55
C TYR A 397 6.81 -10.69 24.39
N ASN A 398 6.06 -9.74 24.96
CA ASN A 398 4.74 -10.03 25.51
C ASN A 398 3.71 -10.10 24.36
N GLY A 399 2.83 -11.09 24.38
CA GLY A 399 1.84 -11.30 23.33
C GLY A 399 2.28 -12.19 22.16
N MET A 400 3.33 -13.00 22.35
CA MET A 400 3.78 -13.99 21.37
C MET A 400 2.63 -14.87 20.86
N VAL A 401 2.58 -15.08 19.55
CA VAL A 401 1.78 -16.14 18.93
C VAL A 401 2.68 -17.36 18.76
N VAL A 402 2.17 -18.53 19.10
CA VAL A 402 2.84 -19.80 18.82
C VAL A 402 1.96 -20.62 17.89
N GLU A 403 2.45 -20.90 16.70
CA GLU A 403 1.84 -21.78 15.73
C GLU A 403 2.43 -23.19 15.82
N VAL A 404 1.59 -24.20 15.66
CA VAL A 404 2.02 -25.60 15.61
C VAL A 404 1.84 -26.12 14.19
N LEU A 405 2.91 -26.71 13.64
CA LEU A 405 2.95 -27.21 12.28
C LEU A 405 3.26 -28.71 12.24
N ASP A 406 2.77 -29.37 11.19
CA ASP A 406 3.14 -30.71 10.76
C ASP A 406 3.78 -30.64 9.37
N GLY A 407 5.10 -30.75 9.32
CA GLY A 407 5.86 -30.41 8.11
C GLY A 407 5.58 -28.96 7.66
N THR A 408 4.96 -28.77 6.49
CA THR A 408 4.59 -27.43 6.00
C THR A 408 3.14 -27.04 6.32
N THR A 409 2.37 -27.92 6.97
CA THR A 409 0.94 -27.70 7.22
C THR A 409 0.74 -27.06 8.59
N LEU A 410 0.10 -25.89 8.64
CA LEU A 410 -0.32 -25.27 9.90
C LEU A 410 -1.48 -26.07 10.52
N LEU A 411 -1.30 -26.54 11.76
CA LEU A 411 -2.36 -27.21 12.51
C LEU A 411 -3.22 -26.20 13.29
N GLY A 412 -2.62 -25.12 13.81
CA GLY A 412 -3.31 -24.06 14.55
C GLY A 412 -2.44 -23.33 15.58
N ASN A 413 -3.03 -22.34 16.27
CA ASN A 413 -2.36 -21.52 17.26
C ASN A 413 -2.48 -22.12 18.68
N ALA A 414 -1.38 -22.15 19.42
CA ALA A 414 -1.33 -22.58 20.80
C ALA A 414 -1.83 -21.49 21.77
N THR A 415 -2.34 -21.92 22.93
CA THR A 415 -2.69 -20.99 24.02
C THR A 415 -1.43 -20.67 24.82
N VAL A 416 -1.01 -19.40 24.83
CA VAL A 416 0.17 -18.90 25.57
C VAL A 416 -0.27 -18.24 26.88
N THR A 417 0.39 -18.57 27.99
CA THR A 417 0.16 -17.94 29.29
C THR A 417 1.06 -16.71 29.47
N GLY A 418 0.69 -15.79 30.37
CA GLY A 418 1.52 -14.62 30.70
C GLY A 418 2.91 -14.92 31.29
N SER A 419 3.21 -16.19 31.59
CA SER A 419 4.54 -16.66 32.01
C SER A 419 5.39 -17.25 30.86
N GLY A 420 4.91 -17.20 29.61
CA GLY A 420 5.64 -17.74 28.46
C GLY A 420 5.56 -19.26 28.30
N THR A 421 4.62 -19.93 28.96
CA THR A 421 4.32 -21.35 28.70
C THR A 421 3.16 -21.47 27.73
N TRP A 422 3.17 -22.47 26.85
CA TRP A 422 2.11 -22.66 25.87
C TRP A 422 1.67 -24.13 25.76
N SER A 423 0.42 -24.35 25.31
CA SER A 423 -0.12 -25.69 25.03
C SER A 423 -1.04 -25.69 23.82
N TYR A 424 -1.02 -26.78 23.06
CA TYR A 424 -1.87 -27.02 21.89
C TYR A 424 -2.35 -28.47 21.86
N THR A 425 -3.64 -28.69 21.60
CA THR A 425 -4.25 -30.03 21.52
C THR A 425 -4.96 -30.18 20.18
N THR A 426 -4.71 -31.28 19.48
CA THR A 426 -5.33 -31.57 18.17
C THR A 426 -5.47 -33.07 17.92
N THR A 427 -6.12 -33.44 16.81
CA THR A 427 -6.24 -34.82 16.33
C THR A 427 -5.62 -34.92 14.94
N LEU A 428 -4.54 -35.70 14.82
CA LEU A 428 -3.84 -35.96 13.56
C LEU A 428 -4.62 -36.97 12.71
N ALA A 429 -4.60 -36.78 11.38
CA ALA A 429 -5.17 -37.72 10.42
C ALA A 429 -4.29 -38.99 10.28
N ALA A 430 -4.69 -39.95 9.45
CA ALA A 430 -3.83 -41.11 9.17
C ALA A 430 -2.58 -40.69 8.37
N GLY A 431 -1.40 -41.14 8.79
CA GLY A 431 -0.13 -40.81 8.16
C GLY A 431 1.03 -40.66 9.15
N SER A 432 2.17 -40.22 8.65
CA SER A 432 3.35 -39.87 9.44
C SER A 432 3.42 -38.37 9.64
N HIS A 433 3.61 -37.94 10.89
CA HIS A 433 3.53 -36.53 11.32
C HIS A 433 4.83 -36.09 11.99
N SER A 434 5.40 -34.97 11.53
CA SER A 434 6.63 -34.37 12.04
C SER A 434 6.34 -32.97 12.57
N LEU A 435 6.10 -32.89 13.88
CA LEU A 435 5.58 -31.69 14.52
C LEU A 435 6.69 -30.74 14.98
N TYR A 436 6.50 -29.44 14.77
CA TYR A 436 7.32 -28.38 15.38
C TYR A 436 6.46 -27.13 15.67
N ALA A 437 7.02 -26.18 16.41
CA ALA A 437 6.37 -24.92 16.72
C ALA A 437 7.12 -23.75 16.09
N LEU A 438 6.37 -22.75 15.64
CA LEU A 438 6.84 -21.46 15.15
C LEU A 438 6.32 -20.39 16.11
N ALA A 439 7.22 -19.66 16.76
CA ALA A 439 6.85 -18.46 17.50
C ALA A 439 6.97 -17.25 16.59
N ILE A 440 5.97 -16.38 16.67
CA ILE A 440 5.88 -15.12 15.96
C ILE A 440 5.70 -14.05 17.04
N ASP A 441 6.60 -13.09 17.09
CA ASP A 441 6.46 -11.97 18.00
C ASP A 441 5.53 -10.88 17.43
N PRO A 442 5.14 -9.86 18.22
CA PRO A 442 4.34 -8.73 17.73
C PRO A 442 5.04 -7.86 16.67
N LEU A 443 6.33 -8.11 16.39
CA LEU A 443 7.13 -7.47 15.35
C LEU A 443 7.33 -8.40 14.12
N PHE A 444 6.63 -9.54 14.07
CA PHE A 444 6.71 -10.59 13.05
C PHE A 444 8.08 -11.25 12.90
N GLU A 445 8.97 -11.13 13.89
CA GLU A 445 10.15 -11.98 13.93
C GLU A 445 9.73 -13.40 14.30
N THR A 446 10.37 -14.37 13.64
CA THR A 446 10.04 -15.77 13.80
C THR A 446 11.15 -16.58 14.43
N ALA A 447 10.79 -17.55 15.26
CA ALA A 447 11.70 -18.59 15.73
C ALA A 447 11.05 -19.96 15.64
N THR A 448 11.82 -20.98 15.27
CA THR A 448 11.36 -22.36 15.15
C THR A 448 11.94 -23.25 16.24
N SER A 449 11.14 -24.19 16.73
CA SER A 449 11.61 -25.23 17.64
C SER A 449 12.27 -26.38 16.88
N ASP A 450 12.99 -27.25 17.59
CA ASP A 450 13.37 -28.56 17.06
C ASP A 450 12.14 -29.39 16.68
N THR A 451 12.24 -30.13 15.58
CA THR A 451 11.23 -31.11 15.16
C THR A 451 11.18 -32.27 16.15
N GLN A 452 9.96 -32.62 16.58
CA GLN A 452 9.73 -33.72 17.51
C GLN A 452 9.82 -35.09 16.83
N PRO A 453 9.97 -36.19 17.61
CA PRO A 453 9.86 -37.54 17.08
C PRO A 453 8.57 -37.74 16.28
N THR A 454 8.68 -38.50 15.18
CA THR A 454 7.57 -38.73 14.25
C THR A 454 6.48 -39.56 14.93
N ILE A 455 5.24 -39.07 14.88
CA ILE A 455 4.05 -39.85 15.25
C ILE A 455 3.53 -40.50 13.97
N THR A 456 3.23 -41.80 14.02
CA THR A 456 2.56 -42.49 12.92
C THR A 456 1.16 -42.88 13.36
N VAL A 457 0.16 -42.27 12.71
CA VAL A 457 -1.24 -42.62 12.91
C VAL A 457 -1.64 -43.60 11.81
N GLU A 458 -1.88 -44.85 12.16
CA GLU A 458 -2.35 -45.88 11.24
C GLU A 458 -3.74 -46.31 11.68
N THR A 459 -4.74 -46.13 10.82
CA THR A 459 -6.15 -46.42 11.13
C THR A 459 -6.69 -47.62 10.37
N THR A 460 -5.86 -48.28 9.57
CA THR A 460 -6.26 -49.41 8.72
C THR A 460 -6.10 -50.72 9.47
N PRO A 461 -7.18 -51.45 9.77
CA PRO A 461 -7.05 -52.74 10.42
C PRO A 461 -6.39 -53.79 9.52
N PRO A 462 -5.62 -54.74 10.09
CA PRO A 462 -5.09 -55.86 9.34
C PRO A 462 -6.24 -56.72 8.78
N THR A 463 -6.07 -57.23 7.56
CA THR A 463 -7.02 -58.19 6.98
C THR A 463 -6.58 -59.60 7.35
N VAL A 464 -7.39 -60.31 8.14
CA VAL A 464 -7.14 -61.71 8.54
C VAL A 464 -8.27 -62.60 8.04
N ALA A 465 -7.91 -63.76 7.49
CA ALA A 465 -8.87 -64.75 7.04
C ALA A 465 -8.46 -66.15 7.48
N ILE A 466 -9.45 -67.01 7.72
CA ILE A 466 -9.25 -68.45 7.91
C ILE A 466 -9.39 -69.09 6.52
N SER A 467 -8.39 -69.85 6.09
CA SER A 467 -8.34 -70.52 4.77
C SER A 467 -8.42 -72.05 4.87
N SER A 468 -8.38 -72.62 6.07
CA SER A 468 -8.63 -74.05 6.28
C SER A 468 -10.07 -74.41 5.91
N GLN A 469 -10.26 -75.58 5.31
CA GLN A 469 -11.57 -76.09 4.87
C GLN A 469 -12.57 -76.27 6.02
N ASN A 470 -13.86 -76.24 5.69
CA ASN A 470 -14.94 -76.60 6.62
C ASN A 470 -14.76 -78.04 7.14
N PHE A 471 -14.57 -78.21 8.45
CA PHE A 471 -14.33 -79.52 9.06
C PHE A 471 -15.65 -80.26 9.32
N THR A 472 -16.23 -80.87 8.28
CA THR A 472 -17.51 -81.59 8.38
C THR A 472 -17.47 -82.89 9.20
N GLN A 473 -16.30 -83.36 9.63
CA GLN A 473 -16.17 -84.44 10.62
C GLN A 473 -14.72 -84.54 11.15
N ALA A 474 -14.41 -83.84 12.25
CA ALA A 474 -13.10 -83.94 12.90
C ALA A 474 -13.23 -84.70 14.24
N THR A 475 -12.54 -85.84 14.37
CA THR A 475 -12.30 -86.52 15.65
C THR A 475 -10.82 -86.36 16.02
N GLY A 476 -10.47 -85.31 16.77
CA GLY A 476 -9.09 -85.04 17.19
C GLY A 476 -8.67 -83.58 17.02
N ALA A 477 -7.36 -83.34 16.91
CA ALA A 477 -6.81 -82.00 16.73
C ALA A 477 -7.26 -81.36 15.42
N VAL A 478 -7.76 -80.13 15.51
CA VAL A 478 -8.13 -79.25 14.39
C VAL A 478 -6.93 -78.38 14.05
N ALA A 479 -6.51 -78.40 12.79
CA ALA A 479 -5.45 -77.56 12.26
C ALA A 479 -6.04 -76.42 11.44
N LEU A 480 -5.94 -75.20 11.95
CA LEU A 480 -6.36 -73.99 11.28
C LEU A 480 -5.17 -73.41 10.51
N THR A 481 -5.45 -72.94 9.31
CA THR A 481 -4.52 -72.16 8.50
C THR A 481 -5.25 -70.98 7.93
N GLY A 482 -4.55 -69.88 7.68
CA GLY A 482 -5.17 -68.72 7.07
C GLY A 482 -4.16 -67.75 6.50
N THR A 483 -4.69 -66.64 5.99
CA THR A 483 -3.92 -65.53 5.46
C THR A 483 -4.02 -64.32 6.38
N LEU A 484 -2.95 -63.54 6.36
CA LEU A 484 -2.83 -62.25 7.03
C LEU A 484 -2.20 -61.28 6.04
N ALA A 485 -2.87 -60.16 5.80
CA ALA A 485 -2.42 -59.08 4.94
C ALA A 485 -2.65 -57.72 5.61
N GLY A 486 -1.90 -56.71 5.19
CA GLY A 486 -2.20 -55.32 5.54
C GLY A 486 -1.40 -54.70 6.69
N ALA A 487 -0.55 -55.44 7.43
CA ALA A 487 0.37 -54.82 8.40
C ALA A 487 1.55 -55.73 8.79
N SER A 488 2.71 -55.13 9.10
CA SER A 488 3.91 -55.82 9.62
C SER A 488 3.90 -55.82 11.16
N GLY A 489 4.46 -56.85 11.81
CA GLY A 489 4.54 -56.91 13.28
C GLY A 489 3.25 -57.32 14.00
N THR A 490 2.24 -57.74 13.25
CA THR A 490 0.91 -58.16 13.73
C THR A 490 0.93 -59.48 14.51
N THR A 491 0.00 -59.64 15.45
CA THR A 491 -0.30 -60.92 16.13
C THR A 491 -1.63 -61.50 15.63
N VAL A 492 -1.78 -62.83 15.61
CA VAL A 492 -3.06 -63.50 15.27
C VAL A 492 -3.48 -64.40 16.43
N GLU A 493 -4.60 -64.07 17.05
CA GLU A 493 -5.22 -64.82 18.15
C GLU A 493 -6.45 -65.58 17.62
N ILE A 494 -6.59 -66.84 18.03
CA ILE A 494 -7.74 -67.68 17.67
C ILE A 494 -8.73 -67.72 18.84
N VAL A 495 -10.00 -67.44 18.54
CA VAL A 495 -11.10 -67.37 19.50
C VAL A 495 -12.22 -68.33 19.09
N ASP A 496 -12.82 -69.03 20.05
CA ASP A 496 -14.04 -69.82 19.88
C ASP A 496 -15.21 -69.15 20.62
N GLY A 497 -16.12 -68.55 19.85
CA GLY A 497 -17.13 -67.63 20.37
C GLY A 497 -16.50 -66.43 21.08
N THR A 498 -16.41 -66.49 22.41
CA THR A 498 -15.77 -65.46 23.26
C THR A 498 -14.54 -65.98 24.01
N SER A 499 -14.20 -67.26 23.86
CA SER A 499 -13.08 -67.89 24.57
C SER A 499 -11.82 -67.87 23.73
N VAL A 500 -10.77 -67.22 24.23
CA VAL A 500 -9.43 -67.24 23.61
C VAL A 500 -8.83 -68.64 23.69
N LEU A 501 -8.45 -69.19 22.54
CA LEU A 501 -7.74 -70.47 22.44
C LEU A 501 -6.22 -70.27 22.46
N GLY A 502 -5.73 -69.21 21.82
CA GLY A 502 -4.32 -68.80 21.87
C GLY A 502 -3.79 -68.22 20.56
N ASN A 503 -2.49 -67.92 20.54
CA ASN A 503 -1.81 -67.28 19.41
C ASN A 503 -1.39 -68.28 18.33
N ALA A 504 -1.64 -67.93 17.07
CA ALA A 504 -1.20 -68.65 15.89
C ALA A 504 0.30 -68.44 15.60
N THR A 505 0.91 -69.41 14.94
CA THR A 505 2.28 -69.30 14.41
C THR A 505 2.24 -68.66 13.02
N LEU A 506 2.86 -67.48 12.89
CA LEU A 506 3.00 -66.74 11.64
C LEU A 506 4.19 -67.26 10.82
N ASN A 507 4.06 -67.27 9.50
CA ASN A 507 5.15 -67.50 8.56
C ASN A 507 5.51 -66.21 7.81
N ASN A 508 6.72 -66.15 7.25
CA ASN A 508 7.26 -64.93 6.60
C ASN A 508 6.55 -64.54 5.29
N ASN A 509 5.55 -65.31 4.84
CA ASN A 509 4.84 -65.12 3.57
C ASN A 509 3.37 -64.70 3.78
N GLY A 510 3.01 -64.16 4.95
CA GLY A 510 1.63 -63.73 5.25
C GLY A 510 0.65 -64.87 5.51
N GLY A 511 1.13 -66.08 5.78
CA GLY A 511 0.31 -67.19 6.24
C GLY A 511 0.44 -67.42 7.75
N TRP A 512 -0.61 -67.94 8.37
CA TRP A 512 -0.59 -68.36 9.78
C TRP A 512 -1.13 -69.77 9.95
N SER A 513 -0.72 -70.43 11.03
CA SER A 513 -1.20 -71.77 11.41
C SER A 513 -1.41 -71.90 12.90
N TYR A 514 -2.45 -72.62 13.31
CA TYR A 514 -2.76 -72.90 14.71
C TYR A 514 -3.36 -74.31 14.84
N SER A 515 -3.07 -75.02 15.92
CA SER A 515 -3.60 -76.37 16.14
C SER A 515 -4.15 -76.49 17.56
N THR A 516 -5.37 -77.01 17.68
CA THR A 516 -6.07 -77.15 18.96
C THR A 516 -6.98 -78.38 18.97
N VAL A 517 -7.44 -78.79 20.15
CA VAL A 517 -8.46 -79.85 20.31
C VAL A 517 -9.74 -79.21 20.81
N LEU A 518 -10.81 -79.27 20.02
CA LEU A 518 -12.12 -78.74 20.38
C LEU A 518 -12.98 -79.82 21.04
N SER A 519 -13.87 -79.41 21.95
CA SER A 519 -14.88 -80.29 22.54
C SER A 519 -15.93 -80.71 21.51
N SER A 520 -16.80 -81.66 21.86
CA SER A 520 -17.95 -82.00 21.00
C SER A 520 -19.00 -80.89 21.02
N GLY A 521 -19.35 -80.31 19.87
CA GLY A 521 -20.36 -79.26 19.76
C GLY A 521 -20.22 -78.45 18.47
N SER A 522 -21.08 -77.44 18.30
CA SER A 522 -20.88 -76.43 17.26
C SER A 522 -19.93 -75.36 17.78
N HIS A 523 -18.99 -74.95 16.93
CA HIS A 523 -17.96 -73.97 17.25
C HIS A 523 -18.04 -72.83 16.24
N THR A 524 -17.71 -71.62 16.68
CA THR A 524 -17.61 -70.45 15.80
C THR A 524 -16.24 -69.85 16.03
N LEU A 525 -15.35 -70.09 15.06
CA LEU A 525 -13.95 -69.74 15.18
C LEU A 525 -13.71 -68.40 14.50
N HIS A 526 -13.03 -67.52 15.22
CA HIS A 526 -12.56 -66.24 14.70
C HIS A 526 -11.04 -66.19 14.79
N ALA A 527 -10.42 -65.61 13.78
CA ALA A 527 -9.06 -65.12 13.87
C ALA A 527 -9.12 -63.60 14.12
N LEU A 528 -8.52 -63.15 15.21
CA LEU A 528 -8.34 -61.75 15.56
C LEU A 528 -6.89 -61.37 15.27
N ALA A 529 -6.67 -60.37 14.44
CA ALA A 529 -5.37 -59.82 14.17
C ALA A 529 -5.24 -58.41 14.76
N VAL A 530 -4.15 -58.14 15.47
CA VAL A 530 -3.84 -56.80 16.01
C VAL A 530 -2.49 -56.35 15.51
N ASP A 531 -2.45 -55.20 14.83
CA ASP A 531 -1.22 -54.62 14.29
C ASP A 531 -0.41 -53.83 15.34
N LEU A 532 0.71 -53.22 14.93
CA LEU A 532 1.56 -52.44 15.83
C LEU A 532 0.92 -51.14 16.33
N ALA A 533 -0.03 -50.57 15.58
CA ALA A 533 -0.77 -49.36 15.94
C ALA A 533 -1.99 -49.66 16.85
N GLY A 534 -2.33 -50.93 17.04
CA GLY A 534 -3.46 -51.39 17.84
C GLY A 534 -4.76 -51.57 17.06
N ASN A 535 -4.74 -51.44 15.72
CA ASN A 535 -5.93 -51.73 14.93
C ASN A 535 -6.24 -53.22 14.97
N SER A 536 -7.53 -53.53 15.14
CA SER A 536 -8.01 -54.91 15.25
C SER A 536 -8.82 -55.31 14.01
N GLY A 537 -8.33 -56.33 13.31
CA GLY A 537 -9.05 -56.99 12.23
C GLY A 537 -9.62 -58.31 12.69
N VAL A 538 -10.87 -58.60 12.34
CA VAL A 538 -11.49 -59.90 12.61
C VAL A 538 -11.78 -60.60 11.29
N SER A 539 -11.53 -61.91 11.23
CA SER A 539 -11.98 -62.72 10.11
C SER A 539 -13.50 -62.67 10.03
N ALA A 540 -14.05 -62.72 8.81
CA ALA A 540 -15.48 -62.90 8.63
C ALA A 540 -16.00 -64.04 9.52
N ASN A 541 -17.21 -63.89 10.05
CA ASN A 541 -17.87 -64.95 10.81
C ASN A 541 -18.05 -66.14 9.88
N GLU A 542 -17.21 -67.15 10.01
CA GLU A 542 -17.48 -68.44 9.41
C GLU A 542 -18.25 -69.26 10.45
N PRO A 543 -19.58 -69.46 10.29
CA PRO A 543 -20.25 -70.51 11.02
C PRO A 543 -19.62 -71.83 10.57
N GLN A 544 -18.69 -72.34 11.36
CA GLN A 544 -18.23 -73.72 11.23
C GLN A 544 -19.31 -74.64 11.83
N VAL A 545 -20.49 -74.60 11.22
CA VAL A 545 -21.48 -75.65 11.34
C VAL A 545 -21.03 -76.76 10.41
N VAL A 546 -20.80 -77.92 11.00
CA VAL A 546 -20.86 -79.17 10.25
C VAL A 546 -22.31 -79.35 9.77
N GLY A 547 -22.62 -78.87 8.56
CA GLY A 547 -23.93 -79.02 7.91
C GLY A 547 -24.06 -78.22 6.59
N LEU A 548 -24.52 -78.89 5.53
CA LEU A 548 -24.78 -78.37 4.16
C LEU A 548 -25.83 -77.25 4.19
N ASP A 549 -25.74 -76.20 3.34
CA ASP A 549 -26.92 -75.55 2.71
C ASP A 549 -26.58 -74.48 1.65
N GLY A 550 -27.40 -74.44 0.59
CA GLY A 550 -27.43 -73.43 -0.47
C GLY A 550 -28.85 -73.14 -0.96
N PHE A 551 -29.86 -73.35 -0.11
CA PHE A 551 -31.25 -72.97 -0.38
C PHE A 551 -31.90 -72.47 0.89
N THR A 552 -32.80 -71.49 0.77
CA THR A 552 -33.62 -71.00 1.89
C THR A 552 -35.09 -71.30 1.59
N VAL A 553 -35.78 -71.94 2.53
CA VAL A 553 -37.22 -72.19 2.44
C VAL A 553 -37.94 -71.21 3.36
N ASN A 554 -38.76 -70.33 2.79
CA ASN A 554 -39.59 -69.39 3.55
C ASN A 554 -41.07 -69.61 3.20
N GLY A 555 -41.75 -70.42 4.00
CA GLY A 555 -43.13 -70.83 3.74
C GLY A 555 -43.25 -71.69 2.47
N SER A 556 -44.08 -71.26 1.50
CA SER A 556 -44.27 -71.96 0.21
C SER A 556 -43.32 -71.49 -0.90
N VAL A 557 -42.34 -70.63 -0.59
CA VAL A 557 -41.34 -70.12 -1.55
C VAL A 557 -39.98 -70.77 -1.27
N ILE A 558 -39.35 -71.27 -2.33
CA ILE A 558 -37.96 -71.75 -2.30
C ILE A 558 -37.12 -70.78 -3.10
N THR A 559 -36.13 -70.16 -2.45
CA THR A 559 -35.18 -69.26 -3.11
C THR A 559 -33.88 -70.00 -3.41
N VAL A 560 -33.44 -69.92 -4.66
CA VAL A 560 -32.26 -70.61 -5.19
C VAL A 560 -31.30 -69.57 -5.77
N GLN A 561 -30.02 -69.64 -5.37
CA GLN A 561 -28.95 -68.88 -6.01
C GLN A 561 -28.44 -69.67 -7.24
N SER A 562 -28.38 -69.01 -8.40
CA SER A 562 -28.01 -69.62 -9.68
C SER A 562 -27.17 -68.65 -10.54
N THR A 563 -26.68 -69.11 -11.70
CA THR A 563 -26.04 -68.29 -12.74
C THR A 563 -26.81 -68.40 -14.06
N PRO A 564 -26.61 -67.50 -15.06
CA PRO A 564 -27.38 -67.49 -16.31
C PRO A 564 -27.40 -68.83 -17.06
N ALA A 565 -26.27 -69.54 -17.06
CA ALA A 565 -26.13 -70.81 -17.76
C ALA A 565 -26.90 -71.98 -17.12
N LEU A 566 -27.26 -71.85 -15.84
CA LEU A 566 -27.80 -72.95 -15.03
C LEU A 566 -29.30 -72.82 -14.74
N ILE A 567 -29.94 -71.69 -15.08
CA ILE A 567 -31.35 -71.42 -14.75
C ILE A 567 -32.27 -72.57 -15.18
N ALA A 568 -32.15 -73.01 -16.44
CA ALA A 568 -32.99 -74.07 -16.98
C ALA A 568 -32.70 -75.45 -16.36
N SER A 569 -31.43 -75.74 -16.03
CA SER A 569 -31.06 -77.00 -15.38
C SER A 569 -31.50 -77.04 -13.93
N ASP A 570 -31.34 -75.93 -13.21
CA ASP A 570 -31.71 -75.81 -11.80
C ASP A 570 -33.22 -75.85 -11.67
N GLU A 571 -33.95 -75.14 -12.51
CA GLU A 571 -35.42 -75.21 -12.55
C GLU A 571 -35.92 -76.63 -12.81
N ALA A 572 -35.28 -77.37 -13.73
CA ALA A 572 -35.62 -78.77 -14.00
C ALA A 572 -35.29 -79.71 -12.82
N ILE A 573 -34.17 -79.49 -12.12
CA ILE A 573 -33.79 -80.26 -10.93
C ILE A 573 -34.81 -80.03 -9.81
N PHE A 574 -35.14 -78.77 -9.53
CA PHE A 574 -36.06 -78.42 -8.44
C PHE A 574 -37.50 -78.84 -8.71
N ASN A 575 -37.99 -78.68 -9.94
CA ASN A 575 -39.32 -79.18 -10.32
C ASN A 575 -39.43 -80.71 -10.21
N ASN A 576 -38.36 -81.45 -10.50
CA ASN A 576 -38.31 -82.90 -10.31
C ASN A 576 -38.19 -83.30 -8.82
N ALA A 577 -37.48 -82.52 -8.01
CA ALA A 577 -37.23 -82.82 -6.60
C ALA A 577 -38.41 -82.46 -5.68
N PHE A 578 -39.12 -81.36 -5.95
CA PHE A 578 -40.13 -80.79 -5.05
C PHE A 578 -41.55 -80.70 -5.64
N GLY A 579 -41.73 -80.99 -6.95
CA GLY A 579 -43.02 -80.88 -7.64
C GLY A 579 -43.49 -79.43 -7.83
N THR A 580 -44.72 -79.23 -8.32
CA THR A 580 -45.27 -77.89 -8.67
C THR A 580 -46.01 -77.16 -7.54
N SER A 581 -45.87 -77.61 -6.29
CA SER A 581 -46.62 -77.06 -5.14
C SER A 581 -45.90 -75.93 -4.40
N TYR A 582 -44.76 -75.48 -4.92
CA TYR A 582 -43.95 -74.39 -4.37
C TYR A 582 -43.75 -73.30 -5.41
N ASN A 583 -43.59 -72.06 -4.96
CA ASN A 583 -43.15 -70.97 -5.82
C ASN A 583 -41.62 -70.93 -5.82
N LEU A 584 -41.00 -71.17 -6.98
CA LEU A 584 -39.55 -71.04 -7.14
C LEU A 584 -39.19 -69.57 -7.36
N SER A 585 -38.12 -69.12 -6.72
CA SER A 585 -37.56 -67.78 -6.88
C SER A 585 -36.05 -67.91 -7.09
N PHE A 586 -35.56 -67.35 -8.19
CA PHE A 586 -34.16 -67.35 -8.55
C PHE A 586 -33.51 -66.00 -8.27
N VAL A 587 -32.34 -66.07 -7.62
CA VAL A 587 -31.40 -64.96 -7.50
C VAL A 587 -30.21 -65.29 -8.41
N ILE A 588 -30.06 -64.56 -9.51
CA ILE A 588 -29.03 -64.86 -10.52
C ILE A 588 -27.79 -64.01 -10.30
N ALA A 589 -26.64 -64.63 -10.09
CA ALA A 589 -25.36 -63.95 -10.01
C ALA A 589 -24.65 -63.89 -11.37
N ASP A 590 -23.74 -62.92 -11.53
CA ASP A 590 -22.80 -62.81 -12.65
C ASP A 590 -23.46 -62.68 -14.04
N VAL A 591 -24.51 -61.86 -14.14
CA VAL A 591 -25.18 -61.58 -15.41
C VAL A 591 -24.40 -60.52 -16.21
N ALA A 592 -24.11 -60.79 -17.49
CA ALA A 592 -23.55 -59.79 -18.39
C ALA A 592 -24.59 -58.66 -18.65
N ALA A 593 -24.13 -57.41 -18.76
CA ALA A 593 -25.00 -56.24 -18.87
C ALA A 593 -25.93 -56.31 -20.10
N ALA A 594 -25.43 -56.86 -21.21
CA ALA A 594 -26.21 -57.05 -22.45
C ALA A 594 -27.34 -58.09 -22.33
N ASP A 595 -27.19 -59.08 -21.45
CA ASP A 595 -28.15 -60.17 -21.29
C ASP A 595 -29.18 -59.88 -20.19
N ALA A 596 -28.92 -58.90 -19.33
CA ALA A 596 -29.66 -58.64 -18.09
C ALA A 596 -31.17 -58.52 -18.26
N THR A 597 -31.64 -57.82 -19.30
CA THR A 597 -33.08 -57.69 -19.58
C THR A 597 -33.73 -59.00 -20.01
N SER A 598 -32.99 -59.83 -20.74
CA SER A 598 -33.49 -61.13 -21.19
C SER A 598 -33.56 -62.14 -20.05
N ILE A 599 -32.59 -62.10 -19.12
CA ILE A 599 -32.55 -62.93 -17.92
C ILE A 599 -33.63 -62.48 -16.91
N ALA A 600 -33.77 -61.17 -16.71
CA ALA A 600 -34.81 -60.61 -15.84
C ALA A 600 -36.24 -60.95 -16.30
N ALA A 601 -36.44 -61.15 -17.60
CA ALA A 601 -37.70 -61.55 -18.19
C ALA A 601 -38.01 -63.05 -18.05
N GLN A 602 -37.05 -63.88 -17.62
CA GLN A 602 -37.28 -65.31 -17.43
C GLN A 602 -38.24 -65.58 -16.26
N PRO A 603 -39.06 -66.64 -16.33
CA PRO A 603 -39.94 -67.04 -15.24
C PRO A 603 -39.14 -67.26 -13.96
N ASN A 604 -39.72 -66.91 -12.81
CA ASN A 604 -39.15 -67.16 -11.48
C ASN A 604 -37.86 -66.38 -11.14
N VAL A 605 -37.26 -65.60 -12.05
CA VAL A 605 -36.14 -64.70 -11.72
C VAL A 605 -36.66 -63.48 -10.96
N THR A 606 -36.37 -63.44 -9.66
CA THR A 606 -36.83 -62.35 -8.78
C THR A 606 -35.81 -61.25 -8.63
N SER A 607 -34.52 -61.59 -8.75
CA SER A 607 -33.44 -60.60 -8.67
C SER A 607 -32.16 -61.11 -9.33
N LEU A 608 -31.28 -60.19 -9.73
CA LEU A 608 -29.98 -60.53 -10.31
C LEU A 608 -28.87 -59.57 -9.89
N THR A 609 -27.63 -60.02 -9.92
CA THR A 609 -26.43 -59.15 -9.91
C THR A 609 -25.81 -59.10 -11.30
N VAL A 610 -25.41 -57.91 -11.72
CA VAL A 610 -24.72 -57.71 -13.01
C VAL A 610 -23.23 -57.66 -12.74
N SER A 611 -22.42 -58.34 -13.56
CA SER A 611 -20.96 -58.27 -13.51
C SER A 611 -20.41 -58.15 -14.92
N ASP A 612 -19.88 -56.98 -15.28
CA ASP A 612 -19.40 -56.69 -16.65
C ASP A 612 -18.36 -55.56 -16.67
N THR A 613 -17.80 -55.24 -17.83
CA THR A 613 -16.88 -54.09 -17.98
C THR A 613 -17.64 -52.76 -17.90
N ALA A 614 -16.96 -51.69 -17.47
CA ALA A 614 -17.53 -50.34 -17.37
C ALA A 614 -18.10 -49.85 -18.70
N ASN A 615 -17.43 -50.19 -19.81
CA ASN A 615 -17.90 -49.87 -21.15
C ASN A 615 -19.21 -50.62 -21.49
N ASP A 616 -19.30 -51.90 -21.16
CA ASP A 616 -20.49 -52.71 -21.48
C ASP A 616 -21.67 -52.38 -20.56
N VAL A 617 -21.41 -52.06 -19.29
CA VAL A 617 -22.41 -51.48 -18.38
C VAL A 617 -22.93 -50.15 -18.91
N LEU A 618 -22.05 -49.24 -19.34
CA LEU A 618 -22.46 -47.93 -19.86
C LEU A 618 -23.27 -48.05 -21.15
N ASN A 619 -22.85 -48.92 -22.08
CA ASN A 619 -23.58 -49.17 -23.34
C ASN A 619 -24.98 -49.74 -23.13
N ASN A 620 -25.21 -50.42 -21.99
CA ASN A 620 -26.48 -51.04 -21.64
C ASN A 620 -27.20 -50.34 -20.48
N ILE A 621 -26.72 -49.18 -20.02
CA ILE A 621 -27.19 -48.55 -18.78
C ILE A 621 -28.68 -48.21 -18.82
N THR A 622 -29.21 -47.83 -19.99
CA THR A 622 -30.64 -47.57 -20.18
C THR A 622 -31.48 -48.84 -20.10
N ALA A 623 -30.97 -49.96 -20.61
CA ALA A 623 -31.63 -51.25 -20.49
C ALA A 623 -31.64 -51.70 -19.02
N LEU A 624 -30.52 -51.53 -18.30
CA LEU A 624 -30.40 -51.80 -16.87
C LEU A 624 -31.33 -50.92 -16.03
N GLN A 625 -31.44 -49.62 -16.36
CA GLN A 625 -32.36 -48.67 -15.72
C GLN A 625 -33.80 -49.20 -15.75
N SER A 626 -34.23 -49.77 -16.88
CA SER A 626 -35.60 -50.29 -17.06
C SER A 626 -35.94 -51.49 -16.18
N ILE A 627 -34.94 -52.25 -15.72
CA ILE A 627 -35.09 -53.43 -14.86
C ILE A 627 -34.54 -53.23 -13.44
N THR A 628 -34.25 -51.98 -13.05
CA THR A 628 -33.66 -51.67 -11.74
C THR A 628 -34.37 -52.32 -10.55
N PRO A 629 -35.70 -52.53 -10.48
CA PRO A 629 -36.31 -53.24 -9.34
C PRO A 629 -35.79 -54.67 -9.12
N GLN A 630 -35.30 -55.34 -10.17
CA GLN A 630 -34.74 -56.70 -10.11
C GLN A 630 -33.21 -56.72 -10.00
N VAL A 631 -32.51 -55.65 -10.35
CA VAL A 631 -31.04 -55.58 -10.20
C VAL A 631 -30.68 -55.31 -8.74
N LEU A 632 -29.91 -56.17 -8.08
CA LEU A 632 -29.46 -55.94 -6.70
C LEU A 632 -28.23 -55.04 -6.65
N SER A 633 -27.23 -55.35 -7.46
CA SER A 633 -25.98 -54.62 -7.58
C SER A 633 -25.35 -54.85 -8.95
N ILE A 634 -24.49 -53.91 -9.35
CA ILE A 634 -23.68 -53.96 -10.56
C ILE A 634 -22.21 -53.93 -10.13
N TYR A 635 -21.45 -54.94 -10.54
CA TYR A 635 -20.02 -55.06 -10.33
C TYR A 635 -19.29 -54.77 -11.64
N LEU A 636 -18.29 -53.89 -11.57
CA LEU A 636 -17.37 -53.64 -12.68
C LEU A 636 -16.22 -54.64 -12.61
N THR A 637 -15.93 -55.30 -13.74
CA THR A 637 -14.84 -56.29 -13.83
C THR A 637 -13.51 -55.68 -14.22
N ASP A 638 -13.48 -54.37 -14.52
CA ASP A 638 -12.25 -53.63 -14.78
C ASP A 638 -11.40 -53.55 -13.50
N GLY A 639 -10.10 -53.79 -13.61
CA GLY A 639 -9.19 -53.59 -12.50
C GLY A 639 -9.00 -52.09 -12.18
N GLY A 640 -8.77 -51.77 -10.91
CA GLY A 640 -8.55 -50.39 -10.46
C GLY A 640 -9.86 -49.60 -10.25
N THR A 641 -9.84 -48.30 -10.60
CA THR A 641 -11.00 -47.40 -10.47
C THR A 641 -11.42 -46.94 -11.88
N PRO A 642 -12.21 -47.72 -12.63
CA PRO A 642 -12.61 -47.40 -13.99
C PRO A 642 -13.42 -46.09 -14.09
N LEU A 643 -13.25 -45.38 -15.21
CA LEU A 643 -13.97 -44.15 -15.55
C LEU A 643 -15.18 -44.45 -16.43
N LEU A 644 -16.37 -44.01 -16.00
CA LEU A 644 -17.59 -43.98 -16.80
C LEU A 644 -17.80 -42.55 -17.35
N ALA A 645 -17.47 -42.32 -18.62
CA ALA A 645 -17.66 -41.03 -19.28
C ALA A 645 -18.99 -41.01 -20.04
N THR A 646 -19.88 -40.08 -19.70
CA THR A 646 -21.24 -39.98 -20.24
C THR A 646 -21.62 -38.51 -20.48
N ASN A 647 -22.78 -38.24 -21.07
CA ASN A 647 -23.34 -36.88 -21.16
C ASN A 647 -24.45 -36.65 -20.13
N GLU A 648 -24.84 -35.39 -19.93
CA GLU A 648 -25.84 -34.99 -18.93
C GLU A 648 -27.14 -35.81 -19.02
N ALA A 649 -27.73 -35.94 -20.22
CA ALA A 649 -28.99 -36.63 -20.42
C ALA A 649 -28.88 -38.12 -20.07
N ALA A 650 -27.85 -38.81 -20.56
CA ALA A 650 -27.63 -40.22 -20.30
C ALA A 650 -27.31 -40.52 -18.82
N PHE A 651 -26.71 -39.57 -18.10
CA PHE A 651 -26.48 -39.71 -16.66
C PHE A 651 -27.76 -39.54 -15.85
N LEU A 652 -28.46 -38.42 -16.03
CA LEU A 652 -29.65 -38.09 -15.24
C LEU A 652 -30.82 -39.05 -15.50
N ASP A 653 -31.03 -39.47 -16.76
CA ASP A 653 -32.10 -40.41 -17.11
C ASP A 653 -31.88 -41.82 -16.53
N ASN A 654 -30.64 -42.17 -16.18
CA ASN A 654 -30.25 -43.53 -15.74
C ASN A 654 -29.66 -43.57 -14.33
N LEU A 655 -29.95 -42.55 -13.50
CA LEU A 655 -29.33 -42.36 -12.20
C LEU A 655 -29.53 -43.54 -11.24
N THR A 656 -30.68 -44.24 -11.31
CA THR A 656 -30.96 -45.39 -10.45
C THR A 656 -30.06 -46.59 -10.78
N ALA A 657 -29.72 -46.80 -12.05
CA ALA A 657 -28.78 -47.83 -12.48
C ALA A 657 -27.35 -47.46 -12.07
N PHE A 658 -26.92 -46.21 -12.25
CA PHE A 658 -25.62 -45.72 -11.76
C PHE A 658 -25.45 -45.95 -10.26
N ASN A 659 -26.48 -45.65 -9.46
CA ASN A 659 -26.45 -45.85 -8.00
C ASN A 659 -26.43 -47.32 -7.55
N LYS A 660 -26.57 -48.29 -8.47
CA LYS A 660 -26.41 -49.73 -8.18
C LYS A 660 -25.00 -50.25 -8.43
N ILE A 661 -24.09 -49.42 -8.95
CA ILE A 661 -22.68 -49.79 -9.13
C ILE A 661 -21.99 -49.77 -7.77
N VAL A 662 -21.50 -50.93 -7.33
CA VAL A 662 -20.87 -51.09 -6.00
C VAL A 662 -19.35 -51.22 -6.07
N SER A 663 -18.79 -51.52 -7.25
CA SER A 663 -17.33 -51.48 -7.46
C SER A 663 -16.83 -50.04 -7.38
N ALA A 664 -15.58 -49.83 -6.93
CA ALA A 664 -14.93 -48.52 -6.99
C ALA A 664 -14.89 -48.01 -8.44
N HIS A 665 -15.33 -46.78 -8.68
CA HIS A 665 -15.40 -46.19 -10.01
C HIS A 665 -15.39 -44.66 -9.93
N THR A 666 -15.18 -44.02 -11.07
CA THR A 666 -15.36 -42.58 -11.24
C THR A 666 -16.30 -42.30 -12.40
N VAL A 667 -17.02 -41.18 -12.35
CA VAL A 667 -17.94 -40.74 -13.39
C VAL A 667 -17.52 -39.36 -13.90
N GLN A 668 -17.44 -39.23 -15.23
CA GLN A 668 -17.30 -37.95 -15.91
C GLN A 668 -18.58 -37.64 -16.68
N VAL A 669 -19.14 -36.46 -16.48
CA VAL A 669 -20.35 -36.01 -17.19
C VAL A 669 -20.01 -34.84 -18.09
N LEU A 670 -20.16 -35.05 -19.39
CA LEU A 670 -19.87 -34.06 -20.43
C LEU A 670 -21.13 -33.25 -20.77
N ASP A 671 -20.90 -32.04 -21.28
CA ASP A 671 -21.93 -31.14 -21.81
C ASP A 671 -23.06 -30.84 -20.81
N VAL A 672 -22.69 -30.61 -19.55
CA VAL A 672 -23.62 -30.29 -18.45
C VAL A 672 -24.07 -28.84 -18.58
N ARG A 673 -25.39 -28.63 -18.60
CA ARG A 673 -25.99 -27.31 -18.52
C ARG A 673 -25.67 -26.67 -17.17
N ALA A 674 -25.35 -25.38 -17.21
CA ALA A 674 -25.04 -24.56 -16.03
C ALA A 674 -26.04 -24.71 -14.86
N ALA A 675 -27.34 -24.88 -15.17
CA ALA A 675 -28.39 -25.02 -14.16
C ALA A 675 -28.43 -26.41 -13.48
N ASP A 676 -27.94 -27.45 -14.14
CA ASP A 676 -28.01 -28.84 -13.68
C ASP A 676 -26.71 -29.29 -12.98
N ALA A 677 -25.66 -28.47 -13.04
CA ALA A 677 -24.37 -28.73 -12.42
C ALA A 677 -24.45 -29.07 -10.91
N PRO A 678 -25.25 -28.38 -10.05
CA PRO A 678 -25.39 -28.77 -8.65
C PRO A 678 -25.94 -30.20 -8.48
N VAL A 679 -26.94 -30.57 -9.28
CA VAL A 679 -27.59 -31.88 -9.21
C VAL A 679 -26.61 -32.98 -9.63
N VAL A 680 -25.82 -32.75 -10.69
CA VAL A 680 -24.82 -33.69 -11.17
C VAL A 680 -23.66 -33.83 -10.17
N LEU A 681 -23.16 -32.72 -9.61
CA LEU A 681 -22.07 -32.72 -8.64
C LEU A 681 -22.46 -33.33 -7.29
N SER A 682 -23.74 -33.29 -6.92
CA SER A 682 -24.23 -33.94 -5.69
C SER A 682 -24.22 -35.48 -5.75
N GLN A 683 -24.04 -36.07 -6.94
CA GLN A 683 -24.06 -37.53 -7.09
C GLN A 683 -22.74 -38.17 -6.63
N PRO A 684 -22.80 -39.31 -5.91
CA PRO A 684 -21.61 -40.02 -5.47
C PRO A 684 -20.77 -40.49 -6.69
N ASN A 685 -19.45 -40.45 -6.55
CA ASN A 685 -18.46 -40.90 -7.55
C ASN A 685 -18.37 -40.05 -8.84
N VAL A 686 -19.11 -38.93 -8.96
CA VAL A 686 -18.86 -37.96 -10.03
C VAL A 686 -17.57 -37.21 -9.72
N THR A 687 -16.57 -37.34 -10.60
CA THR A 687 -15.24 -36.74 -10.41
C THR A 687 -14.91 -35.68 -11.43
N SER A 688 -15.72 -35.43 -12.45
CA SER A 688 -15.51 -34.25 -13.33
C SER A 688 -16.75 -33.96 -14.14
N ILE A 689 -16.95 -32.69 -14.47
CA ILE A 689 -17.99 -32.25 -15.38
C ILE A 689 -17.42 -31.30 -16.45
N SER A 690 -18.00 -31.29 -17.64
CA SER A 690 -17.75 -30.24 -18.64
C SER A 690 -18.98 -29.37 -18.74
N ILE A 691 -18.81 -28.04 -18.72
CA ILE A 691 -19.92 -27.09 -18.86
C ILE A 691 -19.67 -26.26 -20.12
N ASP A 692 -20.62 -26.33 -21.06
CA ASP A 692 -20.64 -25.49 -22.26
C ASP A 692 -21.51 -24.25 -21.99
N ALA A 693 -20.88 -23.13 -21.62
CA ALA A 693 -21.56 -21.90 -21.21
C ALA A 693 -20.69 -20.65 -21.44
N THR A 694 -21.34 -19.48 -21.58
CA THR A 694 -20.63 -18.19 -21.64
C THR A 694 -20.07 -17.78 -20.28
N VAL A 695 -19.04 -16.92 -20.29
CA VAL A 695 -18.42 -16.35 -19.07
C VAL A 695 -19.46 -15.71 -18.14
N ASP A 696 -20.43 -14.98 -18.68
CA ASP A 696 -21.50 -14.36 -17.89
C ASP A 696 -22.41 -15.39 -17.19
N THR A 697 -22.70 -16.50 -17.86
CA THR A 697 -23.54 -17.58 -17.32
C THR A 697 -22.81 -18.33 -16.20
N ILE A 698 -21.49 -18.46 -16.32
CA ILE A 698 -20.62 -19.05 -15.32
C ILE A 698 -20.56 -18.15 -14.08
N GLN A 699 -20.32 -16.86 -14.27
CA GLN A 699 -20.21 -15.87 -13.19
C GLN A 699 -21.51 -15.77 -12.37
N ALA A 700 -22.68 -15.85 -13.01
CA ALA A 700 -23.97 -15.79 -12.33
C ALA A 700 -24.29 -17.02 -11.47
N ASN A 701 -23.69 -18.18 -11.78
CA ASN A 701 -24.02 -19.46 -11.12
C ASN A 701 -22.89 -20.00 -10.23
N LEU A 702 -21.69 -19.42 -10.30
CA LEU A 702 -20.51 -19.84 -9.55
C LEU A 702 -20.76 -19.86 -8.03
N GLY A 703 -21.44 -18.84 -7.49
CA GLY A 703 -21.79 -18.79 -6.07
C GLY A 703 -22.70 -19.95 -5.61
N THR A 704 -23.58 -20.42 -6.49
CA THR A 704 -24.50 -21.54 -6.23
C THR A 704 -23.79 -22.88 -6.36
N TRP A 705 -22.89 -23.02 -7.34
CA TRP A 705 -22.07 -24.23 -7.54
C TRP A 705 -21.11 -24.50 -6.38
N LEU A 706 -20.72 -23.45 -5.65
CA LEU A 706 -19.76 -23.54 -4.54
C LEU A 706 -20.41 -23.87 -3.17
N GLN A 707 -21.73 -23.76 -3.02
CA GLN A 707 -22.42 -23.93 -1.72
C GLN A 707 -22.77 -25.40 -1.36
N ASP A 708 -22.93 -26.30 -2.33
CA ASP A 708 -23.29 -27.70 -2.06
C ASP A 708 -22.04 -28.57 -1.87
N GLN A 709 -21.54 -28.63 -0.63
CA GLN A 709 -20.39 -29.43 -0.22
C GLN A 709 -20.82 -30.82 0.27
N HIS A 710 -20.40 -31.88 -0.42
CA HIS A 710 -20.22 -33.20 0.19
C HIS A 710 -18.76 -33.64 0.01
N SER A 711 -18.23 -34.31 1.03
CA SER A 711 -16.82 -34.55 1.36
C SER A 711 -16.00 -35.44 0.39
N GLN A 712 -16.10 -35.25 -0.92
CA GLN A 712 -15.25 -35.93 -1.90
C GLN A 712 -14.50 -34.91 -2.76
N PRO A 713 -13.22 -35.14 -3.10
CA PRO A 713 -12.57 -34.34 -4.12
C PRO A 713 -13.30 -34.69 -5.43
N VAL A 714 -13.84 -33.73 -6.16
CA VAL A 714 -13.30 -33.27 -7.45
C VAL A 714 -14.27 -32.27 -8.09
N ALA A 715 -13.74 -31.19 -8.70
CA ALA A 715 -14.32 -30.68 -9.94
C ALA A 715 -13.21 -30.11 -10.84
N VAL A 716 -12.91 -30.82 -11.94
CA VAL A 716 -12.39 -30.18 -13.16
C VAL A 716 -13.62 -29.67 -13.88
N ILE A 717 -13.84 -28.35 -13.95
CA ILE A 717 -14.89 -27.72 -14.76
C ILE A 717 -14.26 -27.31 -16.08
N ASN A 718 -14.39 -28.11 -17.13
CA ASN A 718 -13.90 -27.67 -18.44
C ASN A 718 -14.86 -26.64 -19.03
N ILE A 719 -14.38 -25.39 -19.20
CA ILE A 719 -15.14 -24.31 -19.85
C ILE A 719 -14.80 -24.33 -21.33
N ALA A 720 -15.81 -24.57 -22.17
CA ALA A 720 -15.68 -24.48 -23.61
C ALA A 720 -16.22 -23.13 -24.09
N ASP A 721 -15.34 -22.19 -24.42
CA ASP A 721 -15.69 -21.03 -25.28
C ASP A 721 -14.98 -21.18 -26.62
N GLY A 722 -15.61 -21.90 -27.55
CA GLY A 722 -15.33 -21.89 -28.99
C GLY A 722 -13.93 -22.25 -29.51
N ALA A 723 -12.88 -22.34 -28.69
CA ALA A 723 -11.50 -22.48 -29.15
C ALA A 723 -10.49 -23.13 -28.17
N SER A 724 -10.79 -23.39 -26.89
CA SER A 724 -9.88 -24.14 -26.01
C SER A 724 -10.57 -24.72 -24.78
N ILE A 725 -10.16 -25.93 -24.40
CA ILE A 725 -10.50 -26.58 -23.13
C ILE A 725 -9.50 -26.09 -22.09
N VAL A 726 -9.94 -25.28 -21.12
CA VAL A 726 -9.14 -24.95 -19.94
C VAL A 726 -9.49 -25.96 -18.85
N GLY A 727 -8.53 -26.80 -18.46
CA GLY A 727 -8.68 -27.75 -17.36
C GLY A 727 -8.47 -27.06 -16.02
N PHE A 728 -9.44 -27.19 -15.10
CA PHE A 728 -9.34 -26.77 -13.71
C PHE A 728 -8.99 -27.97 -12.82
N SER A 729 -8.25 -27.80 -11.74
CA SER A 729 -8.27 -28.76 -10.62
C SER A 729 -8.52 -27.98 -9.34
N ILE A 730 -9.71 -28.10 -8.77
CA ILE A 730 -10.03 -27.50 -7.48
C ILE A 730 -9.65 -28.50 -6.39
N ALA A 731 -8.41 -28.44 -5.94
CA ALA A 731 -7.95 -29.09 -4.70
C ALA A 731 -7.68 -27.98 -3.67
N GLY A 732 -8.71 -27.63 -2.90
CA GLY A 732 -8.64 -26.58 -1.87
C GLY A 732 -9.96 -25.85 -1.71
N THR A 733 -10.49 -25.84 -0.49
CA THR A 733 -11.77 -25.27 -0.08
C THR A 733 -11.84 -23.76 -0.36
N LEU A 734 -12.60 -23.37 -1.39
CA LEU A 734 -12.73 -21.97 -1.85
C LEU A 734 -13.67 -21.09 -1.01
N SER A 735 -14.13 -21.56 0.15
CA SER A 735 -14.83 -20.72 1.13
C SER A 735 -13.96 -19.56 1.65
N GLY A 736 -12.63 -19.59 1.41
CA GLY A 736 -11.69 -18.54 1.82
C GLY A 736 -11.36 -17.44 0.81
N TYR A 737 -11.74 -17.56 -0.48
CA TYR A 737 -11.28 -16.61 -1.52
C TYR A 737 -12.32 -15.54 -1.90
N ALA A 738 -13.59 -15.70 -1.49
CA ALA A 738 -14.65 -14.73 -1.83
C ALA A 738 -14.36 -13.32 -1.26
N SER A 739 -13.68 -13.23 -0.12
CA SER A 739 -13.21 -11.96 0.48
C SER A 739 -11.96 -11.37 -0.17
N ILE A 740 -11.24 -12.14 -1.01
CA ILE A 740 -9.93 -11.77 -1.58
C ILE A 740 -10.08 -11.30 -3.04
N LEU A 741 -11.06 -11.82 -3.77
CA LEU A 741 -11.29 -11.49 -5.18
C LEU A 741 -11.81 -10.05 -5.39
N SER A 742 -12.68 -9.56 -4.51
CA SER A 742 -13.23 -8.20 -4.62
C SER A 742 -12.17 -7.11 -4.43
N PRO A 743 -11.25 -7.21 -3.44
CA PRO A 743 -10.11 -6.30 -3.33
C PRO A 743 -9.20 -6.29 -4.55
N VAL A 744 -8.87 -7.44 -5.16
CA VAL A 744 -8.00 -7.49 -6.35
C VAL A 744 -8.63 -6.74 -7.53
N VAL A 745 -9.92 -6.94 -7.79
CA VAL A 745 -10.64 -6.25 -8.87
C VAL A 745 -10.72 -4.75 -8.59
N ALA A 746 -10.98 -4.35 -7.34
CA ALA A 746 -11.05 -2.96 -6.95
C ALA A 746 -9.70 -2.25 -7.10
N ASP A 747 -8.64 -2.80 -6.52
CA ASP A 747 -7.30 -2.19 -6.56
C ASP A 747 -6.74 -2.16 -7.99
N TYR A 748 -6.94 -3.22 -8.79
CA TYR A 748 -6.51 -3.23 -10.19
C TYR A 748 -7.27 -2.20 -11.03
N SER A 749 -8.59 -2.10 -10.85
CA SER A 749 -9.40 -1.11 -11.57
C SER A 749 -9.08 0.32 -11.13
N ASN A 750 -8.70 0.52 -9.87
CA ASN A 750 -8.41 1.85 -9.34
C ASN A 750 -7.00 2.31 -9.75
N ILE A 751 -5.99 1.46 -9.56
CA ILE A 751 -4.58 1.80 -9.83
C ILE A 751 -4.31 1.88 -11.34
N LEU A 752 -4.86 0.97 -12.15
CA LEU A 752 -4.52 0.87 -13.58
C LEU A 752 -5.62 1.40 -14.53
N ASP A 753 -6.75 1.87 -13.99
CA ASP A 753 -7.93 2.34 -14.75
C ASP A 753 -8.42 1.34 -15.82
N ARG A 754 -8.34 0.04 -15.52
CA ARG A 754 -8.79 -1.05 -16.41
C ARG A 754 -9.14 -2.31 -15.64
N GLN A 755 -9.90 -3.21 -16.27
CA GLN A 755 -10.26 -4.49 -15.65
C GLN A 755 -9.09 -5.48 -15.69
N VAL A 756 -8.93 -6.23 -14.60
CA VAL A 756 -7.97 -7.33 -14.51
C VAL A 756 -8.39 -8.49 -15.41
N ASP A 757 -7.44 -9.09 -16.12
CA ASP A 757 -7.72 -10.27 -16.93
C ASP A 757 -7.92 -11.52 -16.05
N PRO A 758 -8.64 -12.55 -16.52
CA PRO A 758 -8.92 -13.72 -15.71
C PRO A 758 -7.68 -14.46 -15.17
N ALA A 759 -6.57 -14.47 -15.91
CA ALA A 759 -5.34 -15.14 -15.46
C ALA A 759 -4.61 -14.29 -14.41
N GLY A 760 -4.55 -12.96 -14.60
CA GLY A 760 -4.04 -12.02 -13.62
C GLY A 760 -4.83 -12.05 -12.31
N LEU A 761 -6.16 -12.07 -12.37
CA LEU A 761 -7.04 -12.12 -11.19
C LEU A 761 -6.78 -13.38 -10.36
N ILE A 762 -6.59 -14.53 -11.02
CA ILE A 762 -6.30 -15.81 -10.36
C ILE A 762 -4.88 -15.79 -9.76
N SER A 763 -3.89 -15.26 -10.48
CA SER A 763 -2.52 -15.16 -10.00
C SER A 763 -2.43 -14.33 -8.72
N TRP A 764 -3.10 -13.17 -8.69
CA TRP A 764 -3.13 -12.30 -7.52
C TRP A 764 -3.94 -12.91 -6.37
N ALA A 765 -5.09 -13.52 -6.66
CA ALA A 765 -5.90 -14.18 -5.64
C ALA A 765 -5.17 -15.38 -4.99
N SER A 766 -4.36 -16.12 -5.75
CA SER A 766 -3.52 -17.19 -5.22
C SER A 766 -2.48 -16.62 -4.27
N GLN A 767 -1.72 -15.62 -4.70
CA GLN A 767 -0.66 -15.01 -3.88
C GLN A 767 -1.20 -14.43 -2.57
N LEU A 768 -2.36 -13.75 -2.61
CA LEU A 768 -3.02 -13.22 -1.42
C LEU A 768 -3.48 -14.33 -0.47
N ALA A 769 -3.98 -15.45 -1.00
CA ALA A 769 -4.34 -16.60 -0.17
C ALA A 769 -3.13 -17.36 0.37
N ASP A 770 -1.99 -17.30 -0.33
CA ASP A 770 -0.70 -17.80 0.13
C ASP A 770 -0.01 -16.84 1.14
N GLY A 771 -0.72 -15.79 1.58
CA GLY A 771 -0.30 -14.89 2.65
C GLY A 771 0.33 -13.56 2.18
N MET A 772 0.33 -13.27 0.87
CA MET A 772 0.70 -11.94 0.39
C MET A 772 -0.28 -10.90 0.96
N PRO A 773 0.21 -9.80 1.55
CA PRO A 773 -0.67 -8.75 2.04
C PRO A 773 -1.16 -7.86 0.89
N ILE A 774 -2.37 -7.29 1.04
CA ILE A 774 -3.00 -6.48 -0.02
C ILE A 774 -2.18 -5.24 -0.41
N TRP A 775 -1.41 -4.65 0.51
CA TRP A 775 -0.51 -3.53 0.19
C TRP A 775 0.62 -3.96 -0.75
N GLN A 776 1.07 -5.23 -0.69
CA GLN A 776 2.08 -5.75 -1.60
C GLN A 776 1.52 -5.90 -3.00
N LEU A 777 0.25 -6.31 -3.16
CA LEU A 777 -0.45 -6.27 -4.45
C LEU A 777 -0.41 -4.85 -5.04
N ARG A 778 -0.77 -3.84 -4.25
CA ARG A 778 -0.79 -2.43 -4.72
C ARG A 778 0.60 -1.93 -5.09
N ALA A 779 1.60 -2.25 -4.28
CA ALA A 779 2.99 -1.93 -4.58
C ALA A 779 3.49 -2.61 -5.88
N ASP A 780 3.14 -3.88 -6.08
CA ASP A 780 3.50 -4.63 -7.28
C ASP A 780 2.77 -4.09 -8.53
N LEU A 781 1.50 -3.70 -8.40
CA LEU A 781 0.74 -3.05 -9.47
C LEU A 781 1.31 -1.66 -9.79
N ALA A 782 1.65 -0.86 -8.79
CA ALA A 782 2.21 0.48 -8.97
C ALA A 782 3.61 0.45 -9.61
N THR A 783 4.42 -0.54 -9.27
CA THR A 783 5.76 -0.74 -9.85
C THR A 783 5.74 -1.53 -11.16
N SER A 784 4.56 -1.98 -11.62
CA SER A 784 4.42 -2.80 -12.82
C SER A 784 4.84 -2.01 -14.07
N PRO A 785 5.40 -2.67 -15.11
CA PRO A 785 5.76 -2.00 -16.35
C PRO A 785 4.59 -1.23 -16.98
N GLU A 786 3.36 -1.71 -16.79
CA GLU A 786 2.15 -1.06 -17.27
C GLU A 786 1.86 0.23 -16.52
N ALA A 787 1.88 0.24 -15.18
CA ALA A 787 1.71 1.46 -14.39
C ALA A 787 2.79 2.51 -14.70
N GLN A 788 4.05 2.08 -14.84
CA GLN A 788 5.16 2.96 -15.20
C GLN A 788 4.98 3.57 -16.60
N SER A 789 4.51 2.77 -17.56
CA SER A 789 4.18 3.26 -18.90
C SER A 789 3.00 4.24 -18.89
N ASP A 790 1.99 3.98 -18.08
CA ASP A 790 0.81 4.83 -17.97
C ASP A 790 1.15 6.19 -17.32
N LEU A 791 1.95 6.19 -16.25
CA LEU A 791 2.47 7.41 -15.60
C LEU A 791 3.31 8.26 -16.56
N GLU A 792 4.22 7.65 -17.31
CA GLU A 792 5.00 8.36 -18.33
C GLU A 792 4.08 8.94 -19.41
N GLY A 793 3.02 8.21 -19.80
CA GLY A 793 1.99 8.71 -20.71
C GLY A 793 1.22 9.92 -20.17
N LEU A 794 0.91 9.96 -18.86
CA LEU A 794 0.28 11.12 -18.23
C LEU A 794 1.20 12.35 -18.29
N TYR A 795 2.48 12.21 -17.99
CA TYR A 795 3.46 13.31 -18.10
C TYR A 795 3.55 13.85 -19.53
N GLN A 796 3.62 12.96 -20.53
CA GLN A 796 3.66 13.38 -21.94
C GLN A 796 2.37 14.10 -22.37
N THR A 797 1.21 13.65 -21.90
CA THR A 797 -0.07 14.24 -22.32
C THR A 797 -0.40 15.53 -21.57
N VAL A 798 -0.16 15.59 -20.26
CA VAL A 798 -0.52 16.73 -19.40
C VAL A 798 0.56 17.81 -19.38
N LEU A 799 1.84 17.45 -19.47
CA LEU A 799 2.97 18.38 -19.38
C LEU A 799 3.83 18.46 -20.65
N GLY A 800 3.59 17.59 -21.64
CA GLY A 800 4.33 17.59 -22.91
C GLY A 800 5.80 17.16 -22.78
N ARG A 801 6.18 16.48 -21.69
CA ARG A 801 7.56 16.07 -21.38
C ARG A 801 7.58 14.75 -20.60
N SER A 802 8.74 14.11 -20.54
CA SER A 802 8.95 12.90 -19.72
C SER A 802 8.97 13.21 -18.23
N ALA A 803 8.58 12.23 -17.42
CA ALA A 803 8.78 12.32 -15.97
C ALA A 803 10.27 12.29 -15.65
N ASP A 804 10.69 13.10 -14.67
CA ASP A 804 11.99 12.88 -14.04
C ASP A 804 11.92 11.71 -13.04
N LEU A 805 13.08 11.23 -12.60
CA LEU A 805 13.17 10.06 -11.72
C LEU A 805 12.46 10.27 -10.37
N GLY A 806 12.45 11.50 -9.83
CA GLY A 806 11.79 11.83 -8.57
C GLY A 806 10.28 11.89 -8.73
N GLY A 807 9.79 12.54 -9.79
CA GLY A 807 8.36 12.59 -10.12
C GLY A 807 7.78 11.20 -10.33
N LEU A 808 8.45 10.35 -11.12
CA LEU A 808 8.01 8.98 -11.36
C LEU A 808 7.98 8.15 -10.06
N ALA A 809 9.01 8.26 -9.22
CA ALA A 809 9.08 7.56 -7.94
C ALA A 809 7.99 8.02 -6.95
N GLY A 810 7.73 9.32 -6.88
CA GLY A 810 6.69 9.90 -6.02
C GLY A 810 5.30 9.39 -6.38
N TRP A 811 4.93 9.45 -7.67
CA TRP A 811 3.65 8.93 -8.13
C TRP A 811 3.53 7.42 -8.01
N THR A 812 4.63 6.69 -8.21
CA THR A 812 4.66 5.23 -7.98
C THR A 812 4.37 4.89 -6.52
N GLY A 813 4.92 5.64 -5.57
CA GLY A 813 4.60 5.50 -4.15
C GLY A 813 3.11 5.73 -3.87
N LEU A 814 2.54 6.81 -4.41
CA LEU A 814 1.13 7.14 -4.22
C LEU A 814 0.17 6.14 -4.87
N LEU A 815 0.46 5.64 -6.09
CA LEU A 815 -0.29 4.53 -6.70
C LEU A 815 -0.27 3.29 -5.79
N GLY A 816 0.86 3.02 -5.12
CA GLY A 816 0.99 1.93 -4.14
C GLY A 816 0.09 2.07 -2.92
N THR A 817 -0.40 3.28 -2.62
CA THR A 817 -1.39 3.57 -1.56
C THR A 817 -2.84 3.53 -2.05
N ASN A 818 -3.08 3.03 -3.27
CA ASN A 818 -4.39 2.98 -3.94
C ASN A 818 -4.91 4.34 -4.46
N LEU A 819 -4.02 5.30 -4.75
CA LEU A 819 -4.38 6.46 -5.59
C LEU A 819 -4.62 5.99 -7.03
N SER A 820 -5.61 6.54 -7.71
CA SER A 820 -5.89 6.17 -9.11
C SER A 820 -5.08 6.98 -10.11
N LEU A 821 -4.79 6.41 -11.28
CA LEU A 821 -4.18 7.14 -12.40
C LEU A 821 -5.04 8.34 -12.84
N ALA A 822 -6.36 8.28 -12.65
CA ALA A 822 -7.27 9.40 -12.93
C ALA A 822 -7.04 10.56 -11.96
N GLU A 823 -6.82 10.28 -10.67
CA GLU A 823 -6.47 11.28 -9.67
C GLU A 823 -5.08 11.87 -9.93
N VAL A 824 -4.08 11.03 -10.23
CA VAL A 824 -2.73 11.50 -10.62
C VAL A 824 -2.82 12.47 -11.80
N ARG A 825 -3.65 12.17 -12.80
CA ARG A 825 -3.86 13.05 -13.95
C ARG A 825 -4.48 14.39 -13.54
N ALA A 826 -5.49 14.37 -12.68
CA ALA A 826 -6.15 15.57 -12.19
C ALA A 826 -5.16 16.47 -11.43
N ASP A 827 -4.34 15.87 -10.56
CA ASP A 827 -3.33 16.58 -9.78
C ASP A 827 -2.27 17.21 -10.69
N LEU A 828 -1.72 16.44 -11.64
CA LEU A 828 -0.78 16.95 -12.64
C LEU A 828 -1.35 18.13 -13.43
N ALA A 829 -2.66 18.14 -13.75
CA ALA A 829 -3.30 19.24 -14.47
C ALA A 829 -3.39 20.52 -13.63
N THR A 830 -3.52 20.39 -12.30
CA THR A 830 -3.55 21.53 -11.36
C THR A 830 -2.16 22.01 -10.94
N ALA A 831 -1.12 21.24 -11.22
CA ALA A 831 0.25 21.54 -10.83
C ALA A 831 0.73 22.89 -11.39
N PRO A 832 1.55 23.66 -10.64
CA PRO A 832 2.07 24.96 -11.09
C PRO A 832 2.72 24.93 -12.47
N GLU A 833 3.36 23.82 -12.81
CA GLU A 833 3.99 23.62 -14.11
C GLU A 833 2.97 23.51 -15.24
N ALA A 834 1.88 22.76 -15.06
CA ALA A 834 0.79 22.68 -16.03
C ALA A 834 0.10 24.05 -16.21
N GLN A 835 -0.08 24.79 -15.12
CA GLN A 835 -0.62 26.16 -15.17
C GLN A 835 0.30 27.10 -15.95
N SER A 836 1.62 27.01 -15.73
CA SER A 836 2.62 27.76 -16.47
C SER A 836 2.65 27.37 -17.96
N ASP A 837 2.51 26.08 -18.26
CA ASP A 837 2.51 25.58 -19.64
C ASP A 837 1.25 26.05 -20.41
N LEU A 838 0.07 26.01 -19.77
CA LEU A 838 -1.17 26.57 -20.30
C LEU A 838 -1.05 28.08 -20.59
N GLU A 839 -0.52 28.85 -19.64
CA GLU A 839 -0.28 30.28 -19.82
C GLU A 839 0.72 30.54 -20.97
N GLY A 840 1.76 29.72 -21.09
CA GLY A 840 2.70 29.75 -22.21
C GLY A 840 2.03 29.49 -23.56
N LEU A 841 1.05 28.57 -23.63
CA LEU A 841 0.27 28.35 -24.84
C LEU A 841 -0.55 29.58 -25.23
N TYR A 842 -1.21 30.24 -24.26
CA TYR A 842 -1.93 31.49 -24.51
C TYR A 842 -1.01 32.60 -25.04
N GLN A 843 0.18 32.76 -24.45
CA GLN A 843 1.15 33.74 -24.93
C GLN A 843 1.66 33.43 -26.34
N THR A 844 1.95 32.16 -26.63
CA THR A 844 2.50 31.79 -27.94
C THR A 844 1.45 31.78 -29.06
N VAL A 845 0.23 31.32 -28.77
CA VAL A 845 -0.85 31.15 -29.75
C VAL A 845 -1.70 32.40 -29.92
N LEU A 846 -1.95 33.15 -28.85
CA LEU A 846 -2.83 34.33 -28.85
C LEU A 846 -2.10 35.64 -28.48
N GLY A 847 -0.83 35.60 -28.09
CA GLY A 847 -0.05 36.81 -27.77
C GLY A 847 -0.51 37.54 -26.50
N ARG A 848 -1.24 36.86 -25.61
CA ARG A 848 -1.81 37.42 -24.37
C ARG A 848 -1.88 36.38 -23.27
N SER A 849 -2.14 36.84 -22.05
CA SER A 849 -2.41 35.96 -20.90
C SER A 849 -3.79 35.30 -20.98
N ALA A 850 -3.91 34.12 -20.38
CA ALA A 850 -5.20 33.51 -20.12
C ALA A 850 -5.98 34.35 -19.10
N ASP A 851 -7.30 34.43 -19.28
CA ASP A 851 -8.17 34.91 -18.20
C ASP A 851 -8.47 33.76 -17.23
N LEU A 852 -8.96 34.10 -16.03
CA LEU A 852 -9.24 33.13 -14.96
C LEU A 852 -10.22 32.02 -15.39
N GLY A 853 -11.19 32.33 -16.27
CA GLY A 853 -12.16 31.35 -16.75
C GLY A 853 -11.56 30.40 -17.79
N GLY A 854 -10.76 30.94 -18.71
CA GLY A 854 -10.02 30.16 -19.70
C GLY A 854 -9.05 29.17 -19.05
N LEU A 855 -8.24 29.65 -18.11
CA LEU A 855 -7.28 28.81 -17.41
C LEU A 855 -7.96 27.67 -16.62
N ALA A 856 -9.03 27.99 -15.89
CA ALA A 856 -9.81 26.99 -15.15
C ALA A 856 -10.48 25.96 -16.08
N GLY A 857 -11.03 26.41 -17.22
CA GLY A 857 -11.65 25.54 -18.21
C GLY A 857 -10.66 24.54 -18.80
N TRP A 858 -9.48 24.99 -19.21
CA TRP A 858 -8.45 24.10 -19.75
C TRP A 858 -7.85 23.17 -18.70
N THR A 859 -7.66 23.64 -17.47
CA THR A 859 -7.22 22.81 -16.33
C THR A 859 -8.17 21.64 -16.12
N SER A 860 -9.48 21.90 -16.11
CA SER A 860 -10.49 20.84 -15.97
C SER A 860 -10.47 19.85 -17.14
N LEU A 861 -10.22 20.29 -18.36
CA LEU A 861 -10.17 19.41 -19.53
C LEU A 861 -8.88 18.58 -19.57
N LEU A 862 -7.73 19.15 -19.20
CA LEU A 862 -6.46 18.44 -19.07
C LEU A 862 -6.53 17.32 -18.03
N GLY A 863 -7.22 17.57 -16.90
CA GLY A 863 -7.45 16.57 -15.85
C GLY A 863 -8.34 15.39 -16.26
N THR A 864 -8.87 15.37 -17.50
CA THR A 864 -9.68 14.26 -18.03
C THR A 864 -8.94 13.47 -19.09
N ASN A 865 -9.06 13.80 -20.38
CA ASN A 865 -8.42 13.06 -21.47
C ASN A 865 -7.75 13.97 -22.53
N LEU A 866 -7.79 15.29 -22.35
CA LEU A 866 -7.17 16.24 -23.28
C LEU A 866 -5.66 16.32 -23.04
N SER A 867 -4.86 16.50 -24.09
CA SER A 867 -3.43 16.79 -23.98
C SER A 867 -3.12 18.28 -24.17
N LEU A 868 -1.95 18.76 -23.71
CA LEU A 868 -1.49 20.12 -24.02
C LEU A 868 -1.37 20.38 -25.53
N ALA A 869 -1.08 19.35 -26.32
CA ALA A 869 -1.06 19.45 -27.78
C ALA A 869 -2.45 19.70 -28.36
N ASP A 870 -3.49 19.07 -27.79
CA ASP A 870 -4.88 19.31 -28.17
C ASP A 870 -5.31 20.73 -27.77
N VAL A 871 -4.96 21.18 -26.56
CA VAL A 871 -5.23 22.57 -26.13
C VAL A 871 -4.61 23.57 -27.10
N ARG A 872 -3.36 23.35 -27.51
CA ARG A 872 -2.68 24.21 -28.48
C ARG A 872 -3.42 24.25 -29.83
N ALA A 873 -3.87 23.09 -30.32
CA ALA A 873 -4.59 22.99 -31.58
C ALA A 873 -5.96 23.68 -31.52
N ASP A 874 -6.68 23.52 -30.41
CA ASP A 874 -7.97 24.17 -30.18
C ASP A 874 -7.82 25.69 -30.07
N LEU A 875 -6.81 26.18 -29.35
CA LEU A 875 -6.49 27.61 -29.30
C LEU A 875 -6.14 28.15 -30.69
N ALA A 876 -5.35 27.43 -31.49
CA ALA A 876 -4.93 27.89 -32.81
C ALA A 876 -6.09 27.94 -33.82
N THR A 877 -7.10 27.07 -33.66
CA THR A 877 -8.29 27.04 -34.52
C THR A 877 -9.42 27.94 -34.03
N SER A 878 -9.27 28.55 -32.84
CA SER A 878 -10.24 29.44 -32.23
C SER A 878 -10.55 30.68 -33.10
N PRO A 879 -11.76 31.27 -32.99
CA PRO A 879 -12.09 32.53 -33.65
C PRO A 879 -11.13 33.66 -33.29
N GLU A 880 -10.61 33.69 -32.06
CA GLU A 880 -9.61 34.67 -31.61
C GLU A 880 -8.32 34.54 -32.42
N ALA A 881 -7.73 33.35 -32.49
CA ALA A 881 -6.49 33.12 -33.25
C ALA A 881 -6.68 33.43 -34.74
N GLN A 882 -7.83 33.10 -35.32
CA GLN A 882 -8.15 33.45 -36.71
C GLN A 882 -8.24 34.97 -36.91
N SER A 883 -8.84 35.69 -35.96
CA SER A 883 -8.90 37.16 -35.97
C SER A 883 -7.51 37.78 -35.84
N ASP A 884 -6.66 37.25 -34.97
CA ASP A 884 -5.30 37.76 -34.76
C ASP A 884 -4.41 37.54 -35.99
N LEU A 885 -4.51 36.36 -36.63
CA LEU A 885 -3.84 36.07 -37.90
C LEU A 885 -4.29 37.03 -39.02
N GLU A 886 -5.58 37.27 -39.15
CA GLU A 886 -6.11 38.27 -40.11
C GLU A 886 -5.59 39.67 -39.79
N GLY A 887 -5.52 40.05 -38.50
CA GLY A 887 -4.93 41.31 -38.05
C GLY A 887 -3.44 41.45 -38.41
N LEU A 888 -2.66 40.38 -38.34
CA LEU A 888 -1.26 40.40 -38.79
C LEU A 888 -1.15 40.64 -40.30
N TYR A 889 -1.99 40.01 -41.12
CA TYR A 889 -2.03 40.27 -42.56
C TYR A 889 -2.37 41.73 -42.87
N GLN A 890 -3.35 42.30 -42.17
CA GLN A 890 -3.75 43.71 -42.38
C GLN A 890 -2.64 44.67 -41.95
N THR A 891 -1.98 44.42 -40.82
CA THR A 891 -0.97 45.34 -40.29
C THR A 891 0.37 45.23 -41.03
N VAL A 892 0.81 44.01 -41.38
CA VAL A 892 2.11 43.75 -41.99
C VAL A 892 2.06 43.88 -43.52
N LEU A 893 0.98 43.44 -44.18
CA LEU A 893 0.86 43.43 -45.64
C LEU A 893 -0.22 44.37 -46.19
N GLY A 894 -0.98 45.07 -45.32
CA GLY A 894 -2.01 46.01 -45.76
C GLY A 894 -3.21 45.38 -46.47
N ARG A 895 -3.41 44.05 -46.32
CA ARG A 895 -4.47 43.29 -47.01
C ARG A 895 -5.03 42.17 -46.13
N SER A 896 -6.17 41.62 -46.53
CA SER A 896 -6.72 40.40 -45.92
C SER A 896 -5.91 39.15 -46.26
N ALA A 897 -5.91 38.17 -45.37
CA ALA A 897 -5.41 36.84 -45.67
C ALA A 897 -6.32 36.16 -46.70
N ASP A 898 -5.73 35.40 -47.62
CA ASP A 898 -6.50 34.46 -48.42
C ASP A 898 -6.73 33.15 -47.66
N LEU A 899 -7.68 32.35 -48.12
CA LEU A 899 -8.06 31.09 -47.46
C LEU A 899 -6.88 30.10 -47.32
N GLY A 900 -5.94 30.10 -48.26
CA GLY A 900 -4.77 29.22 -48.21
C GLY A 900 -3.73 29.70 -47.21
N GLY A 901 -3.48 31.02 -47.16
CA GLY A 901 -2.60 31.65 -46.18
C GLY A 901 -3.09 31.43 -44.75
N LEU A 902 -4.38 31.70 -44.48
CA LEU A 902 -4.95 31.53 -43.15
C LEU A 902 -4.87 30.06 -42.68
N ALA A 903 -5.22 29.10 -43.56
CA ALA A 903 -5.14 27.68 -43.25
C ALA A 903 -3.70 27.21 -43.01
N GLY A 904 -2.74 27.69 -43.81
CA GLY A 904 -1.32 27.35 -43.66
C GLY A 904 -0.74 27.83 -42.33
N TRP A 905 -1.03 29.07 -41.94
CA TRP A 905 -0.58 29.62 -40.66
C TRP A 905 -1.28 28.99 -39.46
N THR A 906 -2.57 28.69 -39.57
CA THR A 906 -3.32 27.97 -38.51
C THR A 906 -2.67 26.61 -38.22
N GLY A 907 -2.28 25.85 -39.24
CA GLY A 907 -1.61 24.55 -39.06
C GLY A 907 -0.19 24.64 -38.48
N LEU A 908 0.52 25.75 -38.73
CA LEU A 908 1.83 26.00 -38.13
C LEU A 908 1.71 26.48 -36.68
N LEU A 909 0.69 27.27 -36.37
CA LEU A 909 0.38 27.77 -35.04
C LEU A 909 -0.05 26.63 -34.11
N SER A 910 -0.87 25.69 -34.60
CA SER A 910 -1.32 24.51 -33.85
C SER A 910 -0.21 23.54 -33.46
N THR A 911 0.97 23.62 -34.11
CA THR A 911 2.04 22.63 -33.93
C THR A 911 3.33 23.20 -33.38
N ARG A 912 3.75 24.43 -33.76
CA ARG A 912 5.11 24.90 -33.44
C ARG A 912 5.37 26.40 -33.44
N LEU A 913 4.71 27.19 -34.29
CA LEU A 913 5.02 28.62 -34.42
C LEU A 913 4.21 29.44 -33.42
N SER A 914 4.73 30.59 -33.02
CA SER A 914 3.98 31.63 -32.32
C SER A 914 3.48 32.71 -33.28
N LEU A 915 2.49 33.51 -32.87
CA LEU A 915 2.07 34.70 -33.64
C LEU A 915 3.23 35.66 -33.90
N ALA A 916 4.19 35.78 -32.98
CA ALA A 916 5.39 36.59 -33.16
C ALA A 916 6.31 36.02 -34.26
N ASN A 917 6.45 34.70 -34.35
CA ASN A 917 7.20 34.09 -35.46
C ASN A 917 6.50 34.33 -36.80
N ILE A 918 5.18 34.15 -36.85
CA ILE A 918 4.39 34.36 -38.06
C ILE A 918 4.49 35.82 -38.53
N ARG A 919 4.45 36.78 -37.60
CA ARG A 919 4.64 38.21 -37.90
C ARG A 919 6.00 38.49 -38.56
N THR A 920 7.07 37.93 -38.01
CA THR A 920 8.42 38.06 -38.57
C THR A 920 8.53 37.43 -39.97
N ASP A 921 7.93 36.25 -40.15
CA ASP A 921 7.91 35.57 -41.45
C ASP A 921 7.12 36.37 -42.49
N LEU A 922 5.99 36.97 -42.11
CA LEU A 922 5.23 37.88 -42.97
C LEU A 922 6.03 39.14 -43.31
N ALA A 923 6.71 39.75 -42.33
CA ALA A 923 7.47 40.99 -42.52
C ALA A 923 8.70 40.83 -43.44
N THR A 924 9.26 39.62 -43.51
CA THR A 924 10.39 39.26 -44.39
C THR A 924 9.93 38.57 -45.68
N SER A 925 8.62 38.43 -45.89
CA SER A 925 8.08 37.78 -47.08
C SER A 925 8.37 38.59 -48.35
N VAL A 926 8.41 37.91 -49.49
CA VAL A 926 8.60 38.56 -50.80
C VAL A 926 7.53 39.61 -51.10
N GLU A 927 6.33 39.46 -50.51
CA GLU A 927 5.25 40.43 -50.63
C GLU A 927 5.56 41.69 -49.82
N ALA A 928 5.91 41.55 -48.53
CA ALA A 928 6.32 42.66 -47.69
C ALA A 928 7.53 43.40 -48.27
N GLN A 929 8.52 42.68 -48.81
CA GLN A 929 9.67 43.27 -49.50
C GLN A 929 9.25 44.09 -50.73
N GLY A 930 8.23 43.64 -51.46
CA GLY A 930 7.62 44.37 -52.56
C GLY A 930 6.98 45.67 -52.10
N ASP A 931 6.19 45.61 -51.03
CA ASP A 931 5.48 46.76 -50.46
C ASP A 931 6.45 47.79 -49.85
N LEU A 932 7.44 47.33 -49.08
CA LEU A 932 8.53 48.18 -48.56
C LEU A 932 9.31 48.84 -49.68
N THR A 933 9.62 48.11 -50.76
CA THR A 933 10.28 48.69 -51.94
C THR A 933 9.42 49.77 -52.61
N ALA A 934 8.10 49.59 -52.65
CA ALA A 934 7.18 50.59 -53.17
C ALA A 934 7.14 51.85 -52.29
N ILE A 935 7.09 51.69 -50.96
CA ILE A 935 7.16 52.80 -50.00
C ILE A 935 8.46 53.60 -50.18
N PHE A 936 9.61 52.93 -50.27
CA PHE A 936 10.89 53.59 -50.53
C PHE A 936 10.90 54.36 -51.85
N ARG A 937 10.32 53.82 -52.92
CA ARG A 937 10.21 54.55 -54.19
C ARG A 937 9.31 55.78 -54.07
N ASN A 938 8.23 55.69 -53.30
CA ASN A 938 7.27 56.77 -53.12
C ASN A 938 7.81 57.88 -52.21
N VAL A 939 8.50 57.52 -51.12
CA VAL A 939 9.00 58.47 -50.11
C VAL A 939 10.40 59.00 -50.45
N GLU A 940 11.32 58.12 -50.83
CA GLU A 940 12.75 58.43 -51.05
C GLU A 940 13.12 58.53 -52.54
N GLY A 941 12.18 58.25 -53.46
CA GLY A 941 12.41 58.35 -54.91
C GLY A 941 13.32 57.25 -55.49
N ARG A 942 13.70 56.25 -54.70
CA ARG A 942 14.58 55.13 -55.10
C ARG A 942 14.20 53.82 -54.39
N PRO A 943 14.59 52.64 -54.91
CA PRO A 943 14.49 51.41 -54.14
C PRO A 943 15.48 51.40 -52.95
N PRO A 944 15.20 50.59 -51.90
CA PRO A 944 16.10 50.43 -50.76
C PRO A 944 17.35 49.62 -51.13
N GLY A 945 18.46 49.88 -50.44
CA GLY A 945 19.62 49.00 -50.40
C GLY A 945 19.39 47.81 -49.45
N ILE A 946 20.29 46.81 -49.48
CA ILE A 946 20.14 45.57 -48.69
C ILE A 946 20.00 45.86 -47.19
N ALA A 947 20.85 46.72 -46.63
CA ALA A 947 20.80 47.06 -45.20
C ALA A 947 19.54 47.86 -44.82
N GLU A 948 19.03 48.69 -45.73
CA GLU A 948 17.82 49.49 -45.50
C GLU A 948 16.56 48.61 -45.56
N LEU A 949 16.55 47.65 -46.48
CA LEU A 949 15.49 46.64 -46.57
C LEU A 949 15.48 45.80 -45.30
N MET A 950 16.62 45.23 -44.89
CA MET A 950 16.72 44.45 -43.65
C MET A 950 16.32 45.27 -42.41
N GLY A 951 16.71 46.54 -42.35
CA GLY A 951 16.33 47.44 -41.25
C GLY A 951 14.82 47.68 -41.20
N THR A 952 14.18 47.88 -42.35
CA THR A 952 12.73 48.11 -42.41
C THR A 952 11.90 46.85 -42.24
N GLU A 953 12.40 45.68 -42.65
CA GLU A 953 11.85 44.37 -42.28
C GLU A 953 11.87 44.19 -40.76
N GLY A 954 12.99 44.53 -40.11
CA GLY A 954 13.11 44.50 -38.65
C GLY A 954 12.13 45.45 -37.95
N LEU A 955 11.95 46.65 -38.48
CA LEU A 955 10.95 47.61 -37.97
C LEU A 955 9.52 47.10 -38.15
N LEU A 956 9.21 46.47 -39.29
CA LEU A 956 7.88 45.94 -39.58
C LEU A 956 7.56 44.69 -38.73
N ALA A 957 8.57 43.87 -38.43
CA ALA A 957 8.46 42.72 -37.54
C ALA A 957 8.16 43.11 -36.08
N ALA A 958 8.51 44.33 -35.67
CA ALA A 958 8.23 44.82 -34.32
C ALA A 958 6.72 44.86 -34.01
N ASN A 959 6.36 44.59 -32.75
CA ASN A 959 4.96 44.53 -32.33
C ASN A 959 4.27 45.90 -32.50
N GLY A 960 3.05 45.92 -33.07
CA GLY A 960 2.28 47.14 -33.34
C GLY A 960 2.74 47.98 -34.55
N ALA A 961 3.82 47.60 -35.23
CA ALA A 961 4.26 48.26 -36.47
C ALA A 961 3.33 47.95 -37.66
N SER A 962 3.27 48.85 -38.62
CA SER A 962 2.55 48.66 -39.88
C SER A 962 3.33 49.27 -41.05
N LEU A 963 2.96 48.91 -42.28
CA LEU A 963 3.50 49.57 -43.47
C LEU A 963 3.37 51.11 -43.39
N GLY A 964 2.26 51.61 -42.86
CA GLY A 964 2.05 53.04 -42.64
C GLY A 964 2.98 53.66 -41.58
N SER A 965 3.34 52.92 -40.53
CA SER A 965 4.31 53.43 -39.54
C SER A 965 5.74 53.42 -40.08
N VAL A 966 6.09 52.47 -40.96
CA VAL A 966 7.38 52.45 -41.67
C VAL A 966 7.44 53.61 -42.68
N GLU A 967 6.38 53.83 -43.46
CA GLU A 967 6.25 54.98 -44.36
C GLU A 967 6.35 56.31 -43.61
N ALA A 968 5.66 56.45 -42.47
CA ALA A 968 5.76 57.64 -41.62
C ALA A 968 7.20 57.86 -41.11
N SER A 969 7.88 56.79 -40.69
CA SER A 969 9.27 56.84 -40.24
C SER A 969 10.24 57.24 -41.36
N LEU A 970 10.02 56.75 -42.59
CA LEU A 970 10.79 57.18 -43.76
C LEU A 970 10.46 58.62 -44.16
N SER A 971 9.19 59.03 -44.06
CA SER A 971 8.77 60.41 -44.39
C SER A 971 9.32 61.47 -43.43
N HIS A 972 9.57 61.11 -42.16
CA HIS A 972 10.29 61.94 -41.19
C HIS A 972 11.81 61.99 -41.42
N ASN A 973 12.35 61.10 -42.25
CA ASN A 973 13.76 61.06 -42.61
C ASN A 973 14.11 61.87 -43.86
N GLY A 974 13.18 62.05 -44.80
CA GLY A 974 13.36 62.87 -46.01
C GLY A 974 14.56 62.48 -46.89
N PRO A 975 14.60 62.91 -48.16
CA PRO A 975 15.73 62.61 -49.03
C PRO A 975 17.00 63.30 -48.49
N SER A 976 17.96 62.49 -48.00
CA SER A 976 19.34 62.81 -47.61
C SER A 976 19.68 64.32 -47.60
N GLY A 977 19.49 64.99 -46.46
CA GLY A 977 19.79 66.43 -46.36
C GLY A 977 19.78 67.09 -44.98
N PHE A 978 19.50 66.38 -43.87
CA PHE A 978 19.54 67.00 -42.55
C PHE A 978 20.97 67.12 -42.03
N ALA A 979 21.31 68.30 -41.49
CA ALA A 979 22.59 68.49 -40.84
C ALA A 979 22.58 67.74 -39.50
N THR A 980 23.44 66.73 -39.36
CA THR A 980 23.69 66.09 -38.07
C THR A 980 24.64 66.96 -37.27
N ILE A 981 24.22 67.36 -36.08
CA ILE A 981 25.03 68.14 -35.16
C ILE A 981 25.35 67.25 -33.96
N THR A 982 26.62 66.87 -33.83
CA THR A 982 27.13 66.13 -32.67
C THR A 982 27.75 67.12 -31.68
N PRO A 983 27.22 67.25 -30.46
CA PRO A 983 27.81 68.08 -29.41
C PRO A 983 29.24 67.62 -29.06
N SER A 984 30.08 68.57 -28.65
CA SER A 984 31.44 68.26 -28.18
C SER A 984 31.41 67.50 -26.84
N THR A 985 32.52 66.84 -26.50
CA THR A 985 32.61 66.12 -25.22
C THR A 985 32.49 67.06 -24.00
N GLY A 986 31.88 66.57 -22.92
CA GLY A 986 31.54 67.37 -21.73
C GLY A 986 30.28 68.22 -21.93
N ASN A 987 30.15 69.32 -21.17
CA ASN A 987 28.98 70.21 -21.24
C ASN A 987 29.10 71.18 -22.43
N ALA A 988 28.21 71.10 -23.40
CA ALA A 988 28.22 71.90 -24.61
C ALA A 988 26.98 72.80 -24.76
N THR A 989 27.12 73.93 -25.46
CA THR A 989 25.97 74.70 -25.96
C THR A 989 26.01 74.73 -27.48
N VAL A 990 24.94 74.25 -28.09
CA VAL A 990 24.80 74.09 -29.54
C VAL A 990 23.64 74.95 -30.03
N ALA A 991 23.80 75.57 -31.19
CA ALA A 991 22.75 76.36 -31.83
C ALA A 991 22.21 75.62 -33.05
N ALA A 992 20.88 75.53 -33.16
CA ALA A 992 20.20 75.08 -34.35
C ALA A 992 20.45 76.05 -35.52
N SER A 993 20.45 75.52 -36.75
CA SER A 993 20.57 76.33 -37.95
C SER A 993 19.20 76.57 -38.59
N ALA A 994 19.18 77.11 -39.82
CA ALA A 994 17.93 77.32 -40.54
C ALA A 994 17.63 76.09 -41.40
N GLY A 995 16.86 75.15 -40.86
CA GLY A 995 16.43 73.92 -41.53
C GLY A 995 16.04 72.85 -40.50
N PRO A 996 15.59 71.65 -40.94
CA PRO A 996 15.41 70.53 -40.02
C PRO A 996 16.76 69.87 -39.73
N GLU A 997 17.07 69.62 -38.46
CA GLU A 997 18.35 69.07 -38.01
C GLU A 997 18.21 67.84 -37.09
N VAL A 998 19.30 67.07 -37.00
CA VAL A 998 19.41 65.94 -36.05
C VAL A 998 20.51 66.26 -35.04
N PHE A 999 20.15 66.40 -33.77
CA PHE A 999 21.09 66.54 -32.66
C PHE A 999 21.46 65.17 -32.13
N ASP A 1000 22.70 64.74 -32.39
CA ASP A 1000 23.13 63.37 -32.12
C ASP A 1000 23.86 63.23 -30.78
N PHE A 1001 23.16 62.60 -29.82
CA PHE A 1001 23.63 62.28 -28.47
C PHE A 1001 23.81 60.76 -28.27
N THR A 1002 24.03 60.01 -29.34
CA THR A 1002 24.25 58.56 -29.25
C THR A 1002 25.61 58.18 -28.64
N SER A 1003 26.54 59.14 -28.53
CA SER A 1003 27.82 58.95 -27.83
C SER A 1003 27.69 59.10 -26.32
N ILE A 1004 28.51 58.38 -25.54
CA ILE A 1004 28.54 58.50 -24.07
C ILE A 1004 29.35 59.67 -23.53
N ALA A 1005 29.87 60.53 -24.40
CA ALA A 1005 30.89 61.52 -24.03
C ALA A 1005 30.36 62.95 -23.77
N PHE A 1006 29.04 63.20 -23.84
CA PHE A 1006 28.43 64.51 -23.51
C PHE A 1006 28.10 64.63 -22.02
N GLY A 1007 27.71 65.82 -21.55
CA GLY A 1007 27.35 66.07 -20.16
C GLY A 1007 26.00 66.76 -20.02
N TYR A 1008 26.01 67.94 -19.41
CA TYR A 1008 24.84 68.84 -19.29
C TYR A 1008 24.83 69.81 -20.46
N ASP A 1009 24.13 69.43 -21.53
CA ASP A 1009 24.18 70.14 -22.80
C ASP A 1009 22.96 71.04 -22.99
N THR A 1010 23.13 72.11 -23.76
CA THR A 1010 22.06 73.05 -24.08
C THR A 1010 21.93 73.23 -25.58
N ILE A 1011 20.72 73.06 -26.12
CA ILE A 1011 20.38 73.41 -27.50
C ILE A 1011 19.61 74.73 -27.49
N THR A 1012 20.07 75.66 -28.31
CA THR A 1012 19.43 76.95 -28.55
C THR A 1012 18.80 76.96 -29.94
N GLY A 1013 17.55 77.44 -30.05
CA GLY A 1013 16.86 77.56 -31.34
C GLY A 1013 16.20 76.28 -31.88
N PHE A 1014 16.11 75.21 -31.08
CA PHE A 1014 15.46 73.96 -31.48
C PHE A 1014 13.99 74.20 -31.90
N ASN A 1015 13.64 73.74 -33.10
CA ASN A 1015 12.30 73.83 -33.65
C ASN A 1015 11.59 72.48 -33.56
N ALA A 1016 10.67 72.34 -32.60
CA ALA A 1016 9.94 71.08 -32.37
C ALA A 1016 9.07 70.62 -33.57
N ALA A 1017 8.85 71.45 -34.58
CA ALA A 1017 8.15 71.03 -35.79
C ALA A 1017 9.07 70.37 -36.83
N GLN A 1018 10.40 70.45 -36.66
CA GLN A 1018 11.37 70.10 -37.71
C GLN A 1018 12.59 69.35 -37.18
N ASP A 1019 13.03 69.62 -35.95
CA ASP A 1019 14.26 69.06 -35.39
C ASP A 1019 14.03 67.79 -34.59
N THR A 1020 15.07 66.95 -34.56
CA THR A 1020 15.06 65.69 -33.82
C THR A 1020 16.31 65.51 -32.96
N ILE A 1021 16.17 64.75 -31.87
CA ILE A 1021 17.25 64.39 -30.94
C ILE A 1021 17.46 62.89 -31.04
N ALA A 1022 18.69 62.45 -31.34
CA ALA A 1022 19.05 61.04 -31.36
C ALA A 1022 19.71 60.61 -30.04
N LEU A 1023 19.21 59.54 -29.44
CA LEU A 1023 19.66 58.95 -28.17
C LEU A 1023 19.87 57.45 -28.38
N THR A 1024 20.73 56.81 -27.58
CA THR A 1024 20.80 55.34 -27.58
C THR A 1024 19.62 54.74 -26.82
N GLN A 1025 19.18 53.53 -27.19
CA GLN A 1025 18.17 52.79 -26.43
C GLN A 1025 18.56 52.55 -24.96
N ALA A 1026 19.87 52.50 -24.66
CA ALA A 1026 20.37 52.40 -23.28
C ALA A 1026 20.13 53.67 -22.44
N ARG A 1027 19.94 54.84 -23.07
CA ARG A 1027 19.66 56.11 -22.39
C ARG A 1027 18.16 56.36 -22.24
N ALA A 1028 17.35 55.83 -23.16
CA ALA A 1028 15.90 55.82 -23.08
C ALA A 1028 15.36 54.80 -24.09
N GLU A 1029 14.51 53.88 -23.63
CA GLU A 1029 14.01 52.78 -24.46
C GLU A 1029 13.02 53.25 -25.52
N ASN A 1030 12.17 54.21 -25.17
CA ASN A 1030 11.17 54.81 -26.06
C ASN A 1030 10.67 56.17 -25.52
N PHE A 1031 9.85 56.87 -26.29
CA PHE A 1031 9.32 58.18 -25.89
C PHE A 1031 8.47 58.14 -24.62
N ALA A 1032 7.67 57.09 -24.40
CA ALA A 1032 6.81 56.99 -23.22
C ALA A 1032 7.63 56.93 -21.91
N THR A 1033 8.77 56.24 -21.93
CA THR A 1033 9.72 56.21 -20.80
C THR A 1033 10.46 57.54 -20.62
N LEU A 1034 10.71 58.26 -21.71
CA LEU A 1034 11.43 59.55 -21.70
C LEU A 1034 10.53 60.72 -21.27
N GLU A 1035 9.25 60.70 -21.62
CA GLU A 1035 8.28 61.78 -21.39
C GLU A 1035 8.19 62.15 -19.90
N ALA A 1036 8.22 61.16 -19.01
CA ALA A 1036 8.22 61.36 -17.56
C ALA A 1036 9.46 62.15 -17.04
N ASN A 1037 10.54 62.18 -17.81
CA ASN A 1037 11.81 62.82 -17.44
C ASN A 1037 12.01 64.20 -18.09
N ILE A 1038 11.00 64.71 -18.81
CA ILE A 1038 11.01 66.04 -19.41
C ILE A 1038 10.35 67.03 -18.45
N THR A 1039 11.12 68.01 -17.98
CA THR A 1039 10.65 69.03 -17.02
C THR A 1039 10.81 70.44 -17.57
N GLY A 1040 9.91 71.35 -17.21
CA GLY A 1040 10.00 72.76 -17.62
C GLY A 1040 10.93 73.56 -16.70
N ILE A 1041 11.95 74.23 -17.26
CA ILE A 1041 12.89 75.07 -16.49
C ILE A 1041 13.17 76.38 -17.24
N ASN A 1042 13.00 77.53 -16.56
CA ASN A 1042 13.37 78.87 -17.05
C ASN A 1042 13.03 79.18 -18.52
N GLY A 1043 11.83 78.78 -18.97
CA GLY A 1043 11.38 79.03 -20.34
C GLY A 1043 11.92 78.05 -21.40
N GLY A 1044 12.46 76.90 -20.98
CA GLY A 1044 12.88 75.78 -21.83
C GLY A 1044 12.44 74.42 -21.27
N ALA A 1045 12.81 73.34 -21.97
CA ALA A 1045 12.55 71.95 -21.58
C ALA A 1045 13.86 71.25 -21.22
N LEU A 1046 13.97 70.74 -19.99
CA LEU A 1046 15.09 69.92 -19.53
C LEU A 1046 14.73 68.44 -19.62
N ILE A 1047 15.48 67.70 -20.42
CA ILE A 1047 15.39 66.25 -20.56
C ILE A 1047 16.49 65.64 -19.69
N THR A 1048 16.11 64.97 -18.60
CA THR A 1048 17.06 64.32 -17.69
C THR A 1048 17.21 62.85 -18.08
N LEU A 1049 18.42 62.42 -18.45
CA LEU A 1049 18.66 61.04 -18.87
C LEU A 1049 19.18 60.19 -17.72
N ASP A 1050 20.14 60.72 -16.96
CA ASP A 1050 20.68 60.11 -15.74
C ASP A 1050 21.34 61.18 -14.85
N ALA A 1051 22.02 60.76 -13.78
CA ALA A 1051 22.68 61.64 -12.81
C ALA A 1051 23.85 62.49 -13.37
N SER A 1052 24.34 62.19 -14.58
CA SER A 1052 25.47 62.87 -15.22
C SER A 1052 25.16 63.46 -16.60
N HIS A 1053 23.95 63.21 -17.15
CA HIS A 1053 23.60 63.62 -18.51
C HIS A 1053 22.21 64.26 -18.58
N SER A 1054 22.13 65.45 -19.20
CA SER A 1054 20.86 66.11 -19.48
C SER A 1054 20.95 66.99 -20.72
N ILE A 1055 19.81 67.22 -21.37
CA ILE A 1055 19.70 68.10 -22.53
C ILE A 1055 18.69 69.21 -22.21
N LEU A 1056 19.13 70.46 -22.22
CA LEU A 1056 18.28 71.63 -22.06
C LEU A 1056 17.93 72.24 -23.43
N LEU A 1057 16.66 72.23 -23.80
CA LEU A 1057 16.15 72.92 -24.98
C LEU A 1057 15.70 74.33 -24.60
N SER A 1058 16.56 75.31 -24.84
CA SER A 1058 16.31 76.70 -24.49
C SER A 1058 15.21 77.30 -25.37
N GLY A 1059 14.13 77.80 -24.76
CA GLY A 1059 13.02 78.45 -25.46
C GLY A 1059 11.93 77.49 -25.97
N VAL A 1060 12.04 76.19 -25.70
CA VAL A 1060 11.07 75.16 -26.12
C VAL A 1060 10.20 74.76 -24.93
N ALA A 1061 8.88 74.75 -25.11
CA ALA A 1061 7.98 74.29 -24.07
C ALA A 1061 7.97 72.74 -24.01
N PRO A 1062 8.01 72.10 -22.83
CA PRO A 1062 7.92 70.64 -22.73
C PRO A 1062 6.71 70.05 -23.47
N SER A 1063 5.56 70.72 -23.39
CA SER A 1063 4.32 70.32 -24.07
C SER A 1063 4.35 70.40 -25.60
N SER A 1064 5.42 70.95 -26.18
CA SER A 1064 5.60 71.01 -27.64
C SER A 1064 6.45 69.85 -28.19
N LEU A 1065 7.02 69.02 -27.32
CA LEU A 1065 7.78 67.83 -27.70
C LEU A 1065 6.86 66.61 -27.78
N ALA A 1066 7.08 65.78 -28.79
CA ALA A 1066 6.38 64.53 -29.00
C ALA A 1066 7.34 63.44 -29.49
N ALA A 1067 6.88 62.19 -29.56
CA ALA A 1067 7.67 61.05 -30.05
C ALA A 1067 8.47 61.33 -31.35
N PRO A 1068 7.94 62.06 -32.36
CA PRO A 1068 8.70 62.35 -33.59
C PRO A 1068 9.93 63.25 -33.39
N ASN A 1069 10.04 63.96 -32.27
CA ASN A 1069 11.21 64.76 -31.93
C ASN A 1069 12.39 63.91 -31.41
N PHE A 1070 12.21 62.60 -31.23
CA PHE A 1070 13.22 61.71 -30.66
C PHE A 1070 13.47 60.50 -31.56
N ARG A 1071 14.75 60.15 -31.69
CA ARG A 1071 15.23 58.95 -32.37
C ARG A 1071 15.97 58.10 -31.36
N PHE A 1072 15.49 56.88 -31.12
CA PHE A 1072 16.16 55.92 -30.25
C PHE A 1072 16.93 54.95 -31.14
N VAL A 1073 18.24 55.12 -31.18
CA VAL A 1073 19.19 54.44 -32.08
C VAL A 1073 19.88 53.28 -31.38
#